data_AF-W4GHZ8-F1
#
_entry.id   AF-W4GHZ8-F1
#
_cell.length_a   1.000
_cell.length_b   1.000
_cell.length_c   1.000
_cell.angle_alpha   90.00
_cell.angle_beta   90.00
_cell.angle_gamma   90.00
#
_symmetry.space_group_name_H-M   'P 1'
#
loop_
_entity.id
_entity.type
_entity.pdbx_description
1 polymer ?
#
loop_
_entity_poly.entity_id
_entity_poly.type
_entity_poly.pdbx_seq_one_letter_code
_entity_poly.pdbx_strand_id
1 'polypeptide(L)'
;MRKAIVIAFLRRWLIRRRLAKELFARQMEYHYLAFVHKTPKRMSILRGPLWVDEVLCGSARLLNRGNSPGAANYKEYPEKTASMTKVVVVAGLQTSTRRRVGWHKPMGLLSFVISLNVASMPLKAYLTESFPWQVGQVWSPDAATTFDMYNTETLASKQSYYTASFLHNYVISNIYVDRPNATTFMVAAFEHDSSTPCLTRVVRLPGALFYGSGIRSVVCNFLANCTAPTMGQCQHVRLLGLPLAEQCVWAVRDHPLAEQETTNVVVYQVMQQWQNQKFLWCKLAYRVVLTVYVCREMYVKYYRHYSTLAANFIDVGLQDPTLTKMEIYIGDPTSIVLSNAWVSLAFVIDYWLSANTVSECILQISQIEDQVLFCKAVLYTCRSVWFSYFMLRYTTFVLKRYNLEHMVTPLDPTLVAVAVLIYAAPMVYLISTTPIMAVQHALWEPLISAAEKGQAIEIFLVLVGVTMAFGAVPLWFSRLWTWCRNRQTKIRGPSQTIVKFSELNLLMFNDIKQRVAFHMFGLQRKFTPSQFEGGSLYALHKHNAKYNRMPLFSHRGSDCFVACYTASGLLKLKCRLSLWRCLDRIERDDDLCVRLCETNHKDCLSRLDGTACMTFQPTGPASQCVHRGVNASPWIL
;
A
#
# COMPACT_ATOMS: atom_id res chain seq x y z
N MET A 1 18.47 5.93 -44.84
CA MET A 1 19.12 5.17 -43.74
C MET A 1 18.79 3.68 -43.85
N ARG A 2 19.78 2.80 -44.03
CA ARG A 2 19.59 1.36 -44.32
C ARG A 2 19.03 0.62 -43.09
N LYS A 3 17.97 -0.18 -43.25
CA LYS A 3 17.29 -0.97 -42.20
C LYS A 3 18.26 -1.78 -41.31
N ALA A 4 19.37 -2.25 -41.86
CA ALA A 4 20.41 -2.98 -41.13
C ALA A 4 21.07 -2.14 -40.01
N ILE A 5 21.26 -0.83 -40.21
CA ILE A 5 21.86 0.08 -39.23
C ILE A 5 20.91 0.29 -38.05
N VAL A 6 19.61 0.41 -38.33
CA VAL A 6 18.57 0.56 -37.30
C VAL A 6 18.46 -0.70 -36.44
N ILE A 7 18.52 -1.90 -37.05
CA ILE A 7 18.49 -3.17 -36.33
C ILE A 7 19.76 -3.33 -35.46
N ALA A 8 20.94 -3.00 -36.00
CA ALA A 8 22.19 -3.04 -35.24
C ALA A 8 22.19 -2.06 -34.06
N PHE A 9 21.64 -0.85 -34.27
CA PHE A 9 21.46 0.15 -33.22
C PHE A 9 20.51 -0.33 -32.13
N LEU A 10 19.33 -0.87 -32.50
CA LEU A 10 18.36 -1.40 -31.54
C LEU A 10 18.91 -2.60 -30.75
N ARG A 11 19.69 -3.47 -31.39
CA ARG A 11 20.34 -4.62 -30.73
C ARG A 11 21.40 -4.15 -29.72
N ARG A 12 22.25 -3.18 -30.11
CA ARG A 12 23.23 -2.56 -29.19
C ARG A 12 22.56 -1.79 -28.06
N TRP A 13 21.46 -1.09 -28.34
CA TRP A 13 20.69 -0.35 -27.34
C TRP A 13 20.02 -1.29 -26.32
N LEU A 14 19.44 -2.40 -26.77
CA LEU A 14 18.86 -3.42 -25.89
C LEU A 14 19.91 -4.11 -25.02
N ILE A 15 21.09 -4.42 -25.57
CA ILE A 15 22.22 -4.99 -24.82
C ILE A 15 22.71 -3.99 -23.77
N ARG A 16 22.92 -2.72 -24.12
CA ARG A 16 23.30 -1.67 -23.16
C ARG A 16 22.24 -1.48 -22.07
N ARG A 17 20.95 -1.54 -22.40
CA ARG A 17 19.86 -1.41 -21.43
C ARG A 17 19.77 -2.63 -20.50
N ARG A 18 20.15 -3.83 -20.96
CA ARG A 18 20.23 -5.05 -20.14
C ARG A 18 21.42 -4.97 -19.18
N LEU A 19 22.60 -4.59 -19.68
CA LEU A 19 23.80 -4.35 -18.87
C LEU A 19 23.59 -3.23 -17.84
N ALA A 20 22.93 -2.13 -18.20
CA ALA A 20 22.61 -1.06 -17.27
C ALA A 20 21.65 -1.52 -16.15
N LYS A 21 20.69 -2.40 -16.47
CA LYS A 21 19.80 -3.00 -15.46
C LYS A 21 20.53 -3.98 -14.56
N GLU A 22 21.45 -4.78 -15.08
CA GLU A 22 22.30 -5.68 -14.28
C GLU A 22 23.28 -4.90 -13.40
N LEU A 23 23.90 -3.84 -13.92
CA LEU A 23 24.76 -2.94 -13.14
C LEU A 23 23.97 -2.22 -12.05
N PHE A 24 22.78 -1.71 -12.35
CA PHE A 24 21.89 -1.10 -11.35
C PHE A 24 21.44 -2.12 -10.30
N ALA A 25 21.11 -3.36 -10.70
CA ALA A 25 20.75 -4.42 -9.76
C ALA A 25 21.94 -4.80 -8.85
N ARG A 26 23.16 -4.93 -9.41
CA ARG A 26 24.38 -5.17 -8.64
C ARG A 26 24.77 -3.99 -7.75
N GLN A 27 24.52 -2.76 -8.19
CA GLN A 27 24.75 -1.56 -7.39
C GLN A 27 23.73 -1.46 -6.24
N MET A 28 22.47 -1.80 -6.48
CA MET A 28 21.44 -1.94 -5.44
C MET A 28 21.78 -3.07 -4.47
N GLU A 29 22.26 -4.22 -4.97
CA GLU A 29 22.75 -5.33 -4.14
C GLU A 29 23.97 -4.92 -3.30
N TYR A 30 24.91 -4.17 -3.88
CA TYR A 30 26.04 -3.59 -3.16
C TYR A 30 25.60 -2.61 -2.07
N HIS A 31 24.72 -1.65 -2.37
CA HIS A 31 24.21 -0.71 -1.37
C HIS A 31 23.37 -1.41 -0.30
N TYR A 32 22.60 -2.44 -0.67
CA TYR A 32 21.84 -3.25 0.26
C TYR A 32 22.76 -4.08 1.17
N LEU A 33 23.78 -4.75 0.63
CA LEU A 33 24.77 -5.49 1.42
C LEU A 33 25.63 -4.56 2.28
N ALA A 34 26.00 -3.38 1.77
CA ALA A 34 26.71 -2.36 2.54
C ALA A 34 25.86 -1.79 3.67
N PHE A 35 24.55 -1.64 3.47
CA PHE A 35 23.60 -1.23 4.50
C PHE A 35 23.37 -2.33 5.55
N VAL A 36 23.26 -3.59 5.11
CA VAL A 36 23.02 -4.75 5.99
C VAL A 36 24.28 -5.10 6.80
N HIS A 37 25.48 -5.02 6.22
CA HIS A 37 26.73 -5.33 6.91
C HIS A 37 27.32 -4.16 7.73
N LYS A 38 26.83 -2.92 7.60
CA LYS A 38 27.26 -1.77 8.42
C LYS A 38 26.42 -1.52 9.69
N THR A 39 25.59 -2.46 10.12
CA THR A 39 25.06 -2.41 11.50
C THR A 39 26.10 -3.00 12.47
N PRO A 40 26.66 -2.19 13.40
CA PRO A 40 27.88 -2.57 14.10
C PRO A 40 27.58 -3.55 15.24
N LYS A 41 28.12 -4.77 15.16
CA LYS A 41 28.41 -5.58 16.35
C LYS A 41 29.93 -5.65 16.51
N ARG A 42 30.42 -4.78 17.40
CA ARG A 42 31.79 -4.66 17.93
C ARG A 42 32.84 -4.00 17.03
N MET A 43 33.44 -2.95 17.59
CA MET A 43 34.70 -2.36 17.15
C MET A 43 35.81 -3.41 17.14
N SER A 44 36.50 -3.54 16.01
CA SER A 44 37.95 -3.74 15.98
C SER A 44 38.48 -3.10 14.71
N ILE A 45 39.34 -2.12 14.89
CA ILE A 45 40.06 -1.38 13.86
C ILE A 45 40.95 -2.36 13.10
N LEU A 46 40.72 -2.53 11.79
CA LEU A 46 41.75 -2.85 10.81
C LEU A 46 41.36 -2.25 9.44
N ARG A 47 42.29 -1.49 8.87
CA ARG A 47 42.18 -0.70 7.64
C ARG A 47 42.12 -1.60 6.40
N GLY A 48 41.41 -1.16 5.34
CA GLY A 48 41.65 -1.66 3.97
C GLY A 48 43.10 -1.34 3.56
N PRO A 49 43.84 -2.24 2.88
CA PRO A 49 43.57 -2.71 1.51
C PRO A 49 43.72 -4.24 1.28
N LEU A 50 43.78 -5.05 2.33
CA LEU A 50 44.13 -6.48 2.26
C LEU A 50 43.05 -7.43 1.67
N TRP A 51 41.85 -6.96 1.36
CA TRP A 51 40.77 -7.83 0.85
C TRP A 51 40.80 -8.01 -0.68
N VAL A 52 41.49 -7.12 -1.41
CA VAL A 52 41.53 -7.16 -2.89
C VAL A 52 42.40 -8.32 -3.41
N ASP A 53 43.43 -8.73 -2.68
CA ASP A 53 44.31 -9.85 -3.09
C ASP A 53 43.64 -11.23 -2.91
N GLU A 54 42.77 -11.38 -1.92
CA GLU A 54 42.12 -12.67 -1.62
C GLU A 54 41.07 -13.05 -2.69
N VAL A 55 40.40 -12.05 -3.27
CA VAL A 55 39.37 -12.25 -4.31
C VAL A 55 40.00 -12.51 -5.69
N LEU A 56 41.18 -11.95 -5.98
CA LEU A 56 41.86 -12.11 -7.27
C LEU A 56 42.62 -13.44 -7.38
N CYS A 57 43.20 -13.97 -6.28
CA CYS A 57 43.92 -15.26 -6.31
C CYS A 57 43.02 -16.51 -6.28
N GLY A 58 41.76 -16.41 -5.83
CA GLY A 58 40.83 -17.54 -5.77
C GLY A 58 40.35 -18.04 -7.14
N SER A 59 40.46 -17.22 -8.19
CA SER A 59 39.89 -17.49 -9.51
C SER A 59 40.78 -18.35 -10.42
N ALA A 60 42.05 -18.59 -10.05
CA ALA A 60 43.01 -19.33 -10.88
C ALA A 60 43.03 -20.86 -10.66
N ARG A 61 42.35 -21.38 -9.62
CA ARG A 61 42.39 -22.82 -9.26
C ARG A 61 41.24 -23.67 -9.79
N LEU A 62 40.25 -23.09 -10.47
CA LEU A 62 39.07 -23.81 -10.98
C LEU A 62 39.13 -24.21 -12.45
N LEU A 63 40.24 -23.90 -13.16
CA LEU A 63 40.36 -24.15 -14.61
C LEU A 63 41.31 -25.29 -15.02
N ASN A 64 41.94 -26.02 -14.10
CA ASN A 64 42.81 -27.15 -14.47
C ASN A 64 42.67 -28.33 -13.51
N ARG A 65 41.89 -29.35 -13.91
CA ARG A 65 42.26 -30.79 -13.86
C ARG A 65 41.06 -31.69 -14.17
N GLY A 66 40.89 -31.99 -15.46
CA GLY A 66 40.55 -33.34 -15.89
C GLY A 66 41.86 -34.11 -16.18
N ASN A 67 41.78 -35.44 -16.09
CA ASN A 67 42.80 -36.48 -16.34
C ASN A 67 43.63 -36.96 -15.13
N SER A 68 43.25 -38.16 -14.66
CA SER A 68 43.96 -39.16 -13.82
C SER A 68 45.32 -39.58 -14.45
N PRO A 69 46.25 -40.36 -13.80
CA PRO A 69 46.05 -41.36 -12.72
C PRO A 69 47.15 -41.44 -11.63
N GLY A 70 46.93 -42.27 -10.60
CA GLY A 70 48.01 -43.03 -9.95
C GLY A 70 48.36 -42.76 -8.47
N ALA A 71 48.17 -43.82 -7.67
CA ALA A 71 49.01 -44.33 -6.57
C ALA A 71 48.92 -43.77 -5.13
N ALA A 72 48.54 -44.72 -4.25
CA ALA A 72 49.13 -45.06 -2.94
C ALA A 72 48.87 -44.16 -1.71
N ASN A 73 48.02 -44.62 -0.78
CA ASN A 73 48.45 -45.56 0.27
C ASN A 73 47.27 -45.96 1.18
N TYR A 74 47.01 -47.26 1.24
CA TYR A 74 46.09 -47.93 2.17
C TYR A 74 46.77 -48.15 3.52
N LYS A 75 46.00 -48.01 4.62
CA LYS A 75 46.22 -48.72 5.87
C LYS A 75 44.97 -49.56 6.15
N GLU A 76 45.18 -50.86 6.24
CA GLU A 76 44.25 -51.96 6.48
C GLU A 76 44.45 -52.41 7.95
N TYR A 77 43.43 -52.57 8.80
CA TYR A 77 42.64 -53.78 9.12
C TYR A 77 41.90 -53.52 10.48
N PRO A 78 40.98 -54.38 11.00
CA PRO A 78 40.29 -55.52 10.38
C PRO A 78 38.75 -55.53 10.57
N GLU A 79 38.13 -56.40 9.78
CA GLU A 79 36.76 -56.92 9.90
C GLU A 79 36.44 -57.51 11.29
N LYS A 80 35.20 -57.30 11.72
CA LYS A 80 34.49 -58.23 12.61
C LYS A 80 33.12 -58.56 12.02
N THR A 81 33.02 -59.81 11.58
CA THR A 81 31.82 -60.56 11.28
C THR A 81 30.90 -60.65 12.50
N ALA A 82 29.62 -60.30 12.34
CA ALA A 82 28.57 -60.67 13.28
C ALA A 82 27.25 -60.93 12.53
N SER A 83 27.02 -62.22 12.27
CA SER A 83 25.76 -62.96 12.41
C SER A 83 24.46 -62.29 11.97
N MET A 84 23.92 -62.80 10.84
CA MET A 84 22.51 -62.69 10.48
C MET A 84 21.61 -63.23 11.59
N THR A 85 20.83 -62.35 12.21
CA THR A 85 19.63 -62.77 12.95
C THR A 85 18.42 -62.32 12.14
N LYS A 86 17.71 -63.28 11.53
CA LYS A 86 16.38 -63.07 10.96
C LYS A 86 15.44 -62.68 12.09
N VAL A 87 15.22 -61.37 12.27
CA VAL A 87 14.10 -60.88 13.07
C VAL A 87 12.86 -60.96 12.20
N VAL A 88 12.02 -61.95 12.48
CA VAL A 88 10.63 -61.96 12.03
C VAL A 88 9.97 -60.76 12.67
N VAL A 89 9.80 -59.69 11.91
CA VAL A 89 8.93 -58.57 12.28
C VAL A 89 7.51 -59.10 12.19
N VAL A 90 7.00 -59.58 13.31
CA VAL A 90 5.56 -59.74 13.52
C VAL A 90 4.93 -58.39 13.19
N ALA A 91 3.97 -58.40 12.26
CA ALA A 91 3.14 -57.26 11.93
C ALA A 91 2.31 -56.87 13.17
N GLY A 92 2.94 -56.19 14.11
CA GLY A 92 2.30 -55.55 15.23
C GLY A 92 1.56 -54.33 14.72
N LEU A 93 0.26 -54.30 15.02
CA LEU A 93 -0.66 -53.17 14.95
C LEU A 93 -0.02 -51.84 14.53
N GLN A 94 -0.54 -51.24 13.45
CA GLN A 94 -0.37 -49.82 13.15
C GLN A 94 -0.80 -49.02 14.39
N THR A 95 0.17 -48.73 15.26
CA THR A 95 0.01 -47.73 16.30
C THR A 95 -0.20 -46.42 15.56
N SER A 96 -1.37 -45.82 15.77
CA SER A 96 -1.71 -44.49 15.28
C SER A 96 -0.52 -43.56 15.52
N THR A 97 0.23 -43.25 14.47
CA THR A 97 1.34 -42.30 14.54
C THR A 97 0.71 -40.96 14.83
N ARG A 98 0.72 -40.56 16.10
CA ARG A 98 0.13 -39.31 16.58
C ARG A 98 0.66 -38.15 15.73
N ARG A 99 -0.22 -37.62 14.87
CA ARG A 99 0.10 -36.50 13.98
C ARG A 99 0.38 -35.26 14.81
N ARG A 100 1.45 -34.53 14.46
CA ARG A 100 1.86 -33.33 15.17
C ARG A 100 1.72 -32.12 14.26
N VAL A 101 0.98 -31.11 14.73
CA VAL A 101 0.88 -29.81 14.07
C VAL A 101 1.77 -28.81 14.81
N GLY A 102 2.65 -28.14 14.06
CA GLY A 102 3.52 -27.08 14.55
C GLY A 102 3.22 -25.74 13.87
N TRP A 103 3.60 -24.65 14.53
CA TRP A 103 3.45 -23.30 14.02
C TRP A 103 4.82 -22.67 13.78
N HIS A 104 5.01 -22.10 12.59
CA HIS A 104 6.24 -21.37 12.30
C HIS A 104 6.21 -19.99 12.98
N LYS A 105 6.85 -19.91 14.16
CA LYS A 105 6.79 -18.73 15.05
C LYS A 105 7.16 -17.40 14.35
N PRO A 106 8.25 -17.29 13.56
CA PRO A 106 8.60 -16.02 12.92
C PRO A 106 7.55 -15.51 11.93
N MET A 107 6.89 -16.41 11.19
CA MET A 107 5.81 -16.03 10.27
C MET A 107 4.54 -15.65 11.03
N GLY A 108 4.24 -16.34 12.13
CA GLY A 108 3.17 -15.96 13.04
C GLY A 108 3.37 -14.57 13.63
N LEU A 109 4.59 -14.25 14.09
CA LEU A 109 4.93 -12.93 14.61
C LEU A 109 4.81 -11.84 13.53
N LEU A 110 5.33 -12.10 12.32
CA LEU A 110 5.20 -11.16 11.20
C LEU A 110 3.74 -10.89 10.85
N SER A 111 2.91 -11.94 10.78
CA SER A 111 1.47 -11.83 10.56
C SER A 111 0.79 -10.97 11.63
N PHE A 112 1.15 -11.17 12.89
CA PHE A 112 0.66 -10.39 14.02
C PHE A 112 1.04 -8.90 13.91
N VAL A 113 2.31 -8.59 13.62
CA VAL A 113 2.79 -7.21 13.45
C VAL A 113 2.09 -6.50 12.30
N ILE A 114 1.90 -7.18 11.16
CA ILE A 114 1.16 -6.63 10.01
C ILE A 114 -0.30 -6.36 10.40
N SER A 115 -0.94 -7.28 11.12
CA SER A 115 -2.32 -7.10 11.59
C SER A 115 -2.46 -5.95 12.56
N LEU A 116 -1.51 -5.78 13.49
CA LEU A 116 -1.49 -4.65 14.41
C LEU A 116 -1.38 -3.32 13.64
N ASN A 117 -0.50 -3.28 12.63
CA ASN A 117 -0.37 -2.10 11.77
C ASN A 117 -1.68 -1.77 11.03
N VAL A 118 -2.37 -2.77 10.47
CA VAL A 118 -3.66 -2.56 9.80
C VAL A 118 -4.74 -2.10 10.78
N ALA A 119 -4.83 -2.71 11.97
CA ALA A 119 -5.79 -2.34 13.02
C ALA A 119 -5.56 -0.93 13.57
N SER A 120 -4.29 -0.49 13.65
CA SER A 120 -3.94 0.83 14.18
C SER A 120 -4.08 1.96 13.16
N MET A 121 -4.39 1.67 11.89
CA MET A 121 -4.51 2.70 10.84
C MET A 121 -5.46 3.86 11.19
N PRO A 122 -6.66 3.65 11.78
CA PRO A 122 -7.54 4.76 12.16
C PRO A 122 -6.91 5.66 13.23
N LEU A 123 -6.20 5.04 14.19
CA LEU A 123 -5.58 5.75 15.31
C LEU A 123 -4.26 6.44 14.93
N LYS A 124 -3.59 6.00 13.87
CA LYS A 124 -2.36 6.62 13.33
C LYS A 124 -2.56 8.10 12.97
N ALA A 125 -3.81 8.50 12.71
CA ALA A 125 -4.24 9.87 12.56
C ALA A 125 -3.74 10.82 13.67
N TYR A 126 -3.73 10.35 14.92
CA TYR A 126 -3.34 11.12 16.11
C TYR A 126 -1.84 11.33 16.27
N LEU A 127 -1.01 10.83 15.33
CA LEU A 127 0.38 11.29 15.22
C LEU A 127 0.46 12.77 14.81
N THR A 128 -0.56 13.27 14.11
CA THR A 128 -0.65 14.67 13.69
C THR A 128 -1.86 15.38 14.29
N GLU A 129 -3.02 14.72 14.30
CA GLU A 129 -4.26 15.28 14.84
C GLU A 129 -4.23 15.43 16.36
N SER A 130 -4.83 16.49 16.87
CA SER A 130 -5.08 16.68 18.30
C SER A 130 -6.18 15.73 18.81
N PHE A 131 -6.02 15.26 20.05
CA PHE A 131 -7.07 14.55 20.78
C PHE A 131 -8.17 15.51 21.26
N PRO A 132 -9.40 15.02 21.55
CA PRO A 132 -10.53 15.87 21.95
C PRO A 132 -10.29 16.74 23.19
N TRP A 133 -9.38 16.34 24.08
CA TRP A 133 -9.03 17.07 25.31
C TRP A 133 -7.82 18.00 25.17
N GLN A 134 -7.19 18.04 23.99
CA GLN A 134 -6.03 18.90 23.72
C GLN A 134 -6.41 20.25 23.11
N VAL A 135 -7.70 20.49 22.90
CA VAL A 135 -8.22 21.63 22.15
C VAL A 135 -9.20 22.40 23.04
N GLY A 136 -8.98 23.71 23.17
CA GLY A 136 -9.93 24.61 23.81
C GLY A 136 -11.16 24.88 22.92
N GLN A 137 -12.27 25.33 23.51
CA GLN A 137 -13.41 25.78 22.71
C GLN A 137 -12.99 26.99 21.85
N VAL A 138 -13.18 26.88 20.54
CA VAL A 138 -12.94 27.99 19.61
C VAL A 138 -14.25 28.74 19.36
N TRP A 139 -14.18 30.07 19.45
CA TRP A 139 -15.28 31.02 19.29
C TRP A 139 -16.01 30.89 17.95
N SER A 140 -17.34 30.98 17.95
CA SER A 140 -18.18 30.98 16.74
C SER A 140 -18.45 32.42 16.27
N PRO A 141 -18.30 32.74 14.97
CA PRO A 141 -18.65 34.04 14.41
C PRO A 141 -20.16 34.26 14.20
N ASP A 142 -21.03 33.43 14.79
CA ASP A 142 -22.51 33.60 14.77
C ASP A 142 -22.99 34.97 15.30
N ALA A 143 -22.08 35.84 15.78
CA ALA A 143 -22.36 37.23 16.12
C ALA A 143 -22.55 38.15 14.90
N ALA A 144 -21.97 37.84 13.73
CA ALA A 144 -22.02 38.72 12.56
C ALA A 144 -23.28 38.48 11.72
N THR A 145 -24.08 39.53 11.48
CA THR A 145 -25.34 39.42 10.71
C THR A 145 -25.17 39.55 9.19
N THR A 146 -24.01 40.04 8.71
CA THR A 146 -23.65 40.15 7.29
C THR A 146 -22.21 39.71 7.05
N PHE A 147 -21.91 39.27 5.82
CA PHE A 147 -20.55 38.88 5.43
C PHE A 147 -19.55 40.03 5.51
N ASP A 148 -19.96 41.27 5.18
CA ASP A 148 -19.05 42.42 5.24
C ASP A 148 -18.61 42.71 6.67
N MET A 149 -19.53 42.64 7.64
CA MET A 149 -19.17 42.79 9.05
C MET A 149 -18.26 41.66 9.52
N TYR A 150 -18.59 40.41 9.15
CA TYR A 150 -17.73 39.26 9.43
C TYR A 150 -16.31 39.47 8.87
N ASN A 151 -16.21 39.91 7.61
CA ASN A 151 -14.95 40.14 6.93
C ASN A 151 -14.14 41.23 7.65
N THR A 152 -14.75 42.37 7.96
CA THR A 152 -14.07 43.48 8.64
C THR A 152 -13.64 43.11 10.06
N GLU A 153 -14.53 42.56 10.89
CA GLU A 153 -14.25 42.25 12.30
C GLU A 153 -13.24 41.11 12.43
N THR A 154 -13.42 40.04 11.66
CA THR A 154 -12.53 38.87 11.71
C THR A 154 -11.15 39.25 11.20
N LEU A 155 -11.08 39.98 10.08
CA LEU A 155 -9.80 40.43 9.54
C LEU A 155 -9.06 41.34 10.53
N ALA A 156 -9.75 42.32 11.12
CA ALA A 156 -9.16 43.22 12.11
C ALA A 156 -8.64 42.45 13.34
N SER A 157 -9.43 41.49 13.85
CA SER A 157 -9.04 40.63 14.96
C SER A 157 -7.80 39.78 14.65
N LYS A 158 -7.71 39.21 13.44
CA LYS A 158 -6.54 38.41 13.03
C LYS A 158 -5.31 39.28 12.82
N GLN A 159 -5.47 40.46 12.22
CA GLN A 159 -4.37 41.41 12.03
C GLN A 159 -3.84 41.94 13.37
N SER A 160 -4.71 42.17 14.36
CA SER A 160 -4.28 42.63 15.68
C SER A 160 -3.51 41.56 16.47
N TYR A 161 -3.79 40.27 16.22
CA TYR A 161 -3.11 39.17 16.90
C TYR A 161 -1.81 38.77 16.19
N TYR A 162 -1.85 38.55 14.88
CA TYR A 162 -0.71 38.10 14.07
C TYR A 162 0.10 39.29 13.51
N THR A 163 0.64 40.10 14.42
CA THR A 163 1.44 41.29 14.09
C THR A 163 2.90 40.96 13.77
N ALA A 164 3.64 41.95 13.24
CA ALA A 164 5.09 41.84 13.05
C ALA A 164 5.86 41.50 14.35
N SER A 165 5.37 41.98 15.50
CA SER A 165 5.96 41.66 16.81
C SER A 165 5.77 40.19 17.20
N PHE A 166 4.60 39.62 16.91
CA PHE A 166 4.33 38.19 17.07
C PHE A 166 5.28 37.36 16.19
N LEU A 167 5.54 37.83 14.97
CA LEU A 167 6.44 37.20 14.00
C LEU A 167 7.93 37.28 14.34
N HIS A 168 8.37 38.12 15.28
CA HIS A 168 9.80 38.27 15.58
C HIS A 168 10.46 36.96 16.03
N ASN A 169 9.68 36.03 16.60
CA ASN A 169 10.12 34.70 17.02
C ASN A 169 9.99 33.62 15.93
N TYR A 170 9.56 34.00 14.73
CA TYR A 170 9.19 33.09 13.65
C TYR A 170 9.96 33.42 12.36
N VAL A 171 10.27 32.39 11.59
CA VAL A 171 10.98 32.49 10.32
C VAL A 171 9.97 32.75 9.20
N ILE A 172 10.22 33.79 8.41
CA ILE A 172 9.39 34.12 7.24
C ILE A 172 9.46 32.96 6.24
N SER A 173 8.33 32.66 5.60
CA SER A 173 8.11 31.54 4.67
C SER A 173 7.87 30.19 5.34
N ASN A 174 7.95 30.09 6.68
CA ASN A 174 7.57 28.88 7.41
C ASN A 174 6.08 28.86 7.78
N ILE A 175 5.56 27.65 7.99
CA ILE A 175 4.20 27.42 8.47
C ILE A 175 4.23 27.13 9.96
N TYR A 176 3.31 27.76 10.68
CA TYR A 176 3.20 27.61 12.12
C TYR A 176 1.79 27.23 12.53
N VAL A 177 1.71 26.47 13.61
CA VAL A 177 0.45 25.96 14.18
C VAL A 177 0.30 26.52 15.58
N ASP A 178 -0.56 27.52 15.71
CA ASP A 178 -1.01 28.08 16.97
C ASP A 178 -2.10 27.17 17.56
N ARG A 179 -1.67 26.15 18.30
CA ARG A 179 -2.57 25.13 18.87
C ARG A 179 -3.62 25.70 19.83
N PRO A 180 -3.30 26.64 20.74
CA PRO A 180 -4.31 27.26 21.60
C PRO A 180 -5.49 27.86 20.84
N ASN A 181 -5.22 28.51 19.70
CA ASN A 181 -6.25 29.14 18.87
C ASN A 181 -6.74 28.25 17.71
N ALA A 182 -6.32 26.99 17.66
CA ALA A 182 -6.57 26.06 16.54
C ALA A 182 -6.31 26.70 15.15
N THR A 183 -5.26 27.52 15.06
CA THR A 183 -5.00 28.36 13.90
C THR A 183 -3.68 27.98 13.24
N THR A 184 -3.71 27.79 11.93
CA THR A 184 -2.51 27.68 11.10
C THR A 184 -2.24 29.04 10.47
N PHE A 185 -1.01 29.53 10.57
CA PHE A 185 -0.62 30.77 9.90
C PHE A 185 0.66 30.57 9.08
N MET A 186 0.74 31.33 7.99
CA MET A 186 1.87 31.36 7.07
C MET A 186 2.09 32.79 6.61
N VAL A 187 3.35 33.21 6.57
CA VAL A 187 3.75 34.55 6.13
C VAL A 187 4.86 34.39 5.12
N ALA A 188 4.76 35.06 3.99
CA ALA A 188 5.79 35.00 2.96
C ALA A 188 5.94 36.36 2.26
N ALA A 189 7.19 36.70 1.93
CA ALA A 189 7.55 37.91 1.21
C ALA A 189 7.77 37.59 -0.27
N PHE A 190 7.34 38.49 -1.15
CA PHE A 190 7.46 38.30 -2.60
C PHE A 190 7.86 39.59 -3.31
N GLU A 191 8.62 39.40 -4.37
CA GLU A 191 8.88 40.45 -5.36
C GLU A 191 7.63 40.67 -6.21
N HIS A 192 7.27 41.94 -6.37
CA HIS A 192 6.10 42.33 -7.13
C HIS A 192 6.43 42.42 -8.62
N ASP A 193 5.83 41.55 -9.43
CA ASP A 193 5.88 41.62 -10.89
C ASP A 193 4.47 41.87 -11.45
N SER A 194 4.29 42.98 -12.17
CA SER A 194 3.01 43.37 -12.77
C SER A 194 2.80 42.77 -14.17
N SER A 195 3.85 42.23 -14.79
CA SER A 195 3.85 41.79 -16.20
C SER A 195 3.25 40.40 -16.44
N THR A 196 3.08 39.60 -15.39
CA THR A 196 2.63 38.20 -15.48
C THR A 196 1.12 38.01 -15.24
N PRO A 197 0.48 36.99 -15.85
CA PRO A 197 -0.93 36.67 -15.59
C PRO A 197 -1.19 36.45 -14.09
N CYS A 198 -2.36 36.87 -13.59
CA CYS A 198 -2.62 36.81 -12.15
C CYS A 198 -2.48 35.39 -11.57
N LEU A 199 -2.97 34.36 -12.26
CA LEU A 199 -2.88 32.97 -11.79
C LEU A 199 -1.43 32.55 -11.52
N THR A 200 -0.49 32.92 -12.39
CA THR A 200 0.94 32.62 -12.23
C THR A 200 1.54 33.27 -10.99
N ARG A 201 0.99 34.43 -10.57
CA ARG A 201 1.41 35.15 -9.37
C ARG A 201 0.77 34.57 -8.12
N VAL A 202 -0.54 34.30 -8.17
CA VAL A 202 -1.29 33.68 -7.07
C VAL A 202 -0.67 32.35 -6.66
N VAL A 203 -0.19 31.54 -7.61
CA VAL A 203 0.45 30.24 -7.34
C VAL A 203 1.64 30.35 -6.36
N ARG A 204 2.32 31.49 -6.31
CA ARG A 204 3.47 31.71 -5.42
C ARG A 204 3.04 32.10 -3.99
N LEU A 205 1.79 32.52 -3.79
CA LEU A 205 1.31 33.04 -2.53
C LEU A 205 1.05 31.93 -1.49
N PRO A 206 1.23 32.23 -0.19
CA PRO A 206 1.00 31.26 0.88
C PRO A 206 -0.46 30.82 0.92
N GLY A 207 -0.69 29.51 0.89
CA GLY A 207 -2.03 28.92 0.95
C GLY A 207 -2.94 29.21 -0.25
N ALA A 208 -2.38 29.64 -1.39
CA ALA A 208 -3.11 29.96 -2.62
C ALA A 208 -4.05 28.86 -3.12
N LEU A 209 -3.73 27.60 -2.81
CA LEU A 209 -4.58 26.44 -3.12
C LEU A 209 -6.00 26.58 -2.56
N PHE A 210 -6.16 27.27 -1.42
CA PHE A 210 -7.43 27.43 -0.72
C PHE A 210 -8.17 28.73 -1.08
N TYR A 211 -7.64 29.57 -1.99
CA TYR A 211 -8.29 30.85 -2.29
C TYR A 211 -9.56 30.64 -3.13
N GLY A 212 -10.72 31.04 -2.60
CA GLY A 212 -11.99 31.13 -3.33
C GLY A 212 -11.99 32.29 -4.34
N SER A 213 -13.06 32.44 -5.14
CA SER A 213 -13.14 33.55 -6.11
C SER A 213 -13.01 34.93 -5.47
N GLY A 214 -13.59 35.17 -4.29
CA GLY A 214 -13.51 36.47 -3.61
C GLY A 214 -12.08 36.86 -3.26
N ILE A 215 -11.35 35.98 -2.54
CA ILE A 215 -9.93 36.19 -2.22
C ILE A 215 -9.11 36.36 -3.50
N ARG A 216 -9.30 35.49 -4.50
CA ARG A 216 -8.56 35.58 -5.76
C ARG A 216 -8.78 36.92 -6.47
N SER A 217 -10.02 37.41 -6.52
CA SER A 217 -10.34 38.71 -7.13
C SER A 217 -9.65 39.87 -6.41
N VAL A 218 -9.71 39.92 -5.07
CA VAL A 218 -9.05 40.97 -4.27
C VAL A 218 -7.53 40.91 -4.43
N VAL A 219 -6.95 39.72 -4.34
CA VAL A 219 -5.51 39.49 -4.55
C VAL A 219 -5.09 39.92 -5.95
N CYS A 220 -5.83 39.52 -7.00
CA CYS A 220 -5.51 39.89 -8.37
C CYS A 220 -5.58 41.40 -8.59
N ASN A 221 -6.58 42.07 -8.02
CA ASN A 221 -6.73 43.53 -8.11
C ASN A 221 -5.57 44.24 -7.39
N PHE A 222 -5.18 43.78 -6.20
CA PHE A 222 -4.03 44.30 -5.47
C PHE A 222 -2.71 44.08 -6.22
N LEU A 223 -2.53 42.91 -6.83
CA LEU A 223 -1.36 42.61 -7.64
C LEU A 223 -1.37 43.34 -9.00
N ALA A 224 -2.52 43.77 -9.50
CA ALA A 224 -2.60 44.61 -10.69
C ALA A 224 -2.36 46.09 -10.36
N ASN A 225 -2.80 46.53 -9.18
CA ASN A 225 -2.72 47.92 -8.74
C ASN A 225 -1.52 48.17 -7.81
N CYS A 226 -0.44 48.74 -8.36
CA CYS A 226 0.80 49.02 -7.63
C CYS A 226 0.67 50.06 -6.50
N THR A 227 -0.41 50.84 -6.45
CA THR A 227 -0.54 51.97 -5.51
C THR A 227 -1.26 51.61 -4.21
N ALA A 228 -2.00 50.50 -4.16
CA ALA A 228 -2.72 50.10 -2.95
C ALA A 228 -1.74 49.65 -1.86
N PRO A 229 -1.71 50.28 -0.67
CA PRO A 229 -0.73 49.95 0.37
C PRO A 229 -1.01 48.61 1.06
N THR A 230 -2.29 48.24 1.17
CA THR A 230 -2.75 47.02 1.84
C THR A 230 -3.94 46.40 1.14
N MET A 231 -4.14 45.10 1.34
CA MET A 231 -5.38 44.40 1.00
C MET A 231 -5.70 43.37 2.07
N GLY A 232 -6.96 42.99 2.23
CA GLY A 232 -7.33 41.87 3.06
C GLY A 232 -8.72 41.35 2.74
N GLN A 233 -8.90 40.04 2.88
CA GLN A 233 -10.16 39.35 2.65
C GLN A 233 -10.21 38.06 3.44
N CYS A 234 -11.35 37.80 4.08
CA CYS A 234 -11.69 36.54 4.71
C CYS A 234 -12.72 35.76 3.87
N GLN A 235 -12.83 34.46 4.13
CA GLN A 235 -13.82 33.57 3.53
C GLN A 235 -14.13 32.41 4.46
N HIS A 236 -15.35 31.87 4.34
CA HIS A 236 -15.76 30.65 5.02
C HIS A 236 -15.27 29.40 4.30
N VAL A 237 -14.84 28.39 5.06
CA VAL A 237 -14.52 27.05 4.54
C VAL A 237 -15.57 26.07 5.05
N ARG A 238 -16.31 25.45 4.12
CA ARG A 238 -17.43 24.57 4.44
C ARG A 238 -17.23 23.16 3.87
N LEU A 239 -17.84 22.18 4.55
CA LEU A 239 -17.99 20.81 4.10
C LEU A 239 -19.47 20.43 4.13
N LEU A 240 -20.08 20.26 2.95
CA LEU A 240 -21.52 20.05 2.79
C LEU A 240 -22.35 21.12 3.52
N GLY A 241 -21.92 22.37 3.43
CA GLY A 241 -22.56 23.51 4.11
C GLY A 241 -22.26 23.62 5.61
N LEU A 242 -21.64 22.61 6.24
CA LEU A 242 -21.19 22.70 7.62
C LEU A 242 -19.89 23.51 7.70
N PRO A 243 -19.80 24.49 8.62
CA PRO A 243 -18.61 25.30 8.75
C PRO A 243 -17.46 24.48 9.35
N LEU A 244 -16.31 24.57 8.70
CA LEU A 244 -15.15 23.74 8.98
C LEU A 244 -13.94 24.58 9.42
N ALA A 245 -13.73 25.73 8.80
CA ALA A 245 -12.69 26.68 9.14
C ALA A 245 -13.03 28.09 8.62
N GLU A 246 -12.37 29.10 9.14
CA GLU A 246 -12.28 30.42 8.52
C GLU A 246 -10.88 30.63 7.95
N GLN A 247 -10.80 31.30 6.81
CA GLN A 247 -9.53 31.69 6.20
C GLN A 247 -9.51 33.19 5.96
N CYS A 248 -8.45 33.85 6.38
CA CYS A 248 -8.16 35.25 6.06
C CYS A 248 -6.80 35.38 5.39
N VAL A 249 -6.73 36.27 4.40
CA VAL A 249 -5.51 36.61 3.68
C VAL A 249 -5.39 38.12 3.67
N TRP A 250 -4.21 38.65 3.96
CA TRP A 250 -3.92 40.07 3.78
C TRP A 250 -2.50 40.29 3.28
N ALA A 251 -2.28 41.42 2.63
CA ALA A 251 -0.95 41.82 2.19
C ALA A 251 -0.65 43.26 2.56
N VAL A 252 0.62 43.53 2.80
CA VAL A 252 1.16 44.85 3.16
C VAL A 252 2.35 45.14 2.25
N ARG A 253 2.36 46.31 1.59
CA ARG A 253 3.52 46.82 0.85
C ARG A 253 4.52 47.46 1.78
N ASP A 254 5.80 47.46 1.37
CA ASP A 254 6.89 48.17 2.05
C ASP A 254 6.99 47.84 3.54
N HIS A 255 6.76 46.56 3.88
CA HIS A 255 6.77 46.10 5.26
C HIS A 255 8.22 46.10 5.81
N PRO A 256 8.48 46.49 7.06
CA PRO A 256 9.84 46.55 7.63
C PRO A 256 10.59 45.21 7.59
N LEU A 257 9.86 44.09 7.66
CA LEU A 257 10.42 42.74 7.48
C LEU A 257 10.95 42.44 6.06
N ALA A 258 10.72 43.34 5.10
CA ALA A 258 11.11 43.21 3.70
C ALA A 258 12.45 43.90 3.37
N GLU A 259 13.18 44.38 4.38
CA GLU A 259 14.44 45.16 4.28
C GLU A 259 15.64 44.43 3.61
N GLN A 260 15.45 43.22 3.06
CA GLN A 260 16.44 42.57 2.18
C GLN A 260 16.09 42.83 0.70
N GLU A 261 16.40 44.05 0.27
CA GLU A 261 16.62 44.64 -1.09
C GLU A 261 15.88 44.18 -2.37
N THR A 262 14.92 43.25 -2.38
CA THR A 262 14.11 42.95 -3.59
C THR A 262 12.63 42.61 -3.34
N THR A 263 12.18 42.58 -2.09
CA THR A 263 10.79 42.21 -1.73
C THR A 263 9.95 43.43 -1.36
N ASN A 264 8.84 43.66 -2.07
CA ASN A 264 7.99 44.85 -1.86
C ASN A 264 6.61 44.52 -1.25
N VAL A 265 6.29 43.23 -1.06
CA VAL A 265 4.99 42.77 -0.53
C VAL A 265 5.18 41.62 0.45
N VAL A 266 4.58 41.73 1.63
CA VAL A 266 4.45 40.61 2.59
C VAL A 266 3.00 40.16 2.61
N VAL A 267 2.77 38.87 2.42
CA VAL A 267 1.44 38.24 2.42
C VAL A 267 1.31 37.32 3.62
N TYR A 268 0.19 37.48 4.33
CA TYR A 268 -0.20 36.71 5.47
C TYR A 268 -1.39 35.84 5.09
N GLN A 269 -1.33 34.57 5.46
CA GLN A 269 -2.45 33.64 5.35
C GLN A 269 -2.69 33.04 6.73
N VAL A 270 -3.93 33.11 7.18
CA VAL A 270 -4.37 32.55 8.46
C VAL A 270 -5.58 31.68 8.20
N MET A 271 -5.58 30.46 8.75
CA MET A 271 -6.71 29.56 8.72
C MET A 271 -7.01 29.05 10.13
N GLN A 272 -8.16 29.46 10.66
CA GLN A 272 -8.64 29.05 11.96
C GLN A 272 -9.63 27.90 11.82
N GLN A 273 -9.30 26.75 12.39
CA GLN A 273 -10.13 25.55 12.29
C GLN A 273 -11.26 25.58 13.32
N TRP A 274 -12.47 25.23 12.88
CA TRP A 274 -13.60 25.08 13.78
C TRP A 274 -13.53 23.71 14.43
N GLN A 275 -13.10 23.71 15.68
CA GLN A 275 -12.92 22.48 16.43
C GLN A 275 -14.07 22.31 17.43
N ASN A 276 -15.17 21.73 16.95
CA ASN A 276 -16.28 21.33 17.81
C ASN A 276 -15.86 20.11 18.65
N GLN A 277 -15.79 20.28 19.97
CA GLN A 277 -15.38 19.22 20.89
C GLN A 277 -16.27 17.97 20.78
N LYS A 278 -17.59 18.13 20.56
CA LYS A 278 -18.52 17.01 20.34
C LYS A 278 -18.14 16.23 19.07
N PHE A 279 -17.81 16.95 17.98
CA PHE A 279 -17.35 16.34 16.73
C PHE A 279 -16.04 15.57 16.92
N LEU A 280 -15.08 16.11 17.67
CA LEU A 280 -13.81 15.42 17.97
C LEU A 280 -14.01 14.12 18.75
N TRP A 281 -14.92 14.12 19.74
CA TRP A 281 -15.30 12.89 20.46
C TRP A 281 -16.01 11.88 19.56
N CYS A 282 -16.94 12.32 18.71
CA CYS A 282 -17.58 11.45 17.73
C CYS A 282 -16.56 10.84 16.76
N LYS A 283 -15.58 11.61 16.29
CA LYS A 283 -14.49 11.14 15.43
C LYS A 283 -13.60 10.10 16.13
N LEU A 284 -13.28 10.31 17.42
CA LEU A 284 -12.54 9.33 18.21
C LEU A 284 -13.33 8.02 18.38
N ALA A 285 -14.61 8.12 18.77
CA ALA A 285 -15.48 6.96 18.92
C ALA A 285 -15.61 6.18 17.61
N TYR A 286 -15.79 6.88 16.48
CA TYR A 286 -15.81 6.30 15.14
C TYR A 286 -14.53 5.51 14.84
N ARG A 287 -13.35 6.06 15.14
CA ARG A 287 -12.06 5.37 14.92
C ARG A 287 -11.89 4.14 15.79
N VAL A 288 -12.33 4.18 17.05
CA VAL A 288 -12.31 3.02 17.96
C VAL A 288 -13.21 1.91 17.42
N VAL A 289 -14.44 2.25 17.03
CA VAL A 289 -15.38 1.29 16.42
C VAL A 289 -14.81 0.70 15.13
N LEU A 290 -14.20 1.54 14.28
CA LEU A 290 -13.56 1.09 13.03
C LEU A 290 -12.38 0.13 13.31
N THR A 291 -11.54 0.43 14.30
CA THR A 291 -10.45 -0.47 14.74
C THR A 291 -11.00 -1.81 15.22
N VAL A 292 -12.03 -1.81 16.06
CA VAL A 292 -12.68 -3.06 16.54
C VAL A 292 -13.29 -3.84 15.37
N TYR A 293 -13.94 -3.15 14.44
CA TYR A 293 -14.51 -3.76 13.23
C TYR A 293 -13.44 -4.42 12.36
N VAL A 294 -12.31 -3.75 12.13
CA VAL A 294 -11.16 -4.30 11.40
C VAL A 294 -10.58 -5.53 12.09
N CYS A 295 -10.41 -5.50 13.42
CA CYS A 295 -9.97 -6.66 14.20
C CYS A 295 -10.93 -7.85 14.07
N ARG A 296 -12.24 -7.61 14.19
CA ARG A 296 -13.28 -8.63 14.00
C ARG A 296 -13.21 -9.24 12.60
N GLU A 297 -13.04 -8.40 11.58
CA GLU A 297 -12.95 -8.83 10.19
C GLU A 297 -11.72 -9.70 9.92
N MET A 298 -10.56 -9.33 10.47
CA MET A 298 -9.36 -10.17 10.44
C MET A 298 -9.59 -11.51 11.14
N TYR A 299 -10.23 -11.51 12.30
CA TYR A 299 -10.48 -12.76 13.02
C TYR A 299 -11.45 -13.69 12.28
N VAL A 300 -12.64 -13.17 11.95
CA VAL A 300 -13.74 -13.97 11.37
C VAL A 300 -13.41 -14.46 9.96
N LYS A 301 -12.72 -13.65 9.15
CA LYS A 301 -12.46 -13.96 7.74
C LYS A 301 -11.09 -14.56 7.46
N TYR A 302 -10.19 -14.56 8.44
CA TYR A 302 -8.82 -15.04 8.26
C TYR A 302 -8.35 -15.96 9.38
N TYR A 303 -8.14 -15.43 10.60
CA TYR A 303 -7.44 -16.17 11.65
C TYR A 303 -8.21 -17.38 12.18
N ARG A 304 -9.55 -17.31 12.27
CA ARG A 304 -10.38 -18.45 12.69
C ARG A 304 -10.19 -19.67 11.78
N HIS A 305 -9.87 -19.47 10.50
CA HIS A 305 -9.69 -20.58 9.56
C HIS A 305 -8.42 -21.41 9.84
N TYR A 306 -7.43 -20.84 10.55
CA TYR A 306 -6.24 -21.58 10.96
C TYR A 306 -6.49 -22.59 12.07
N SER A 307 -7.44 -22.32 12.99
CA SER A 307 -7.79 -23.30 14.03
C SER A 307 -8.48 -24.53 13.44
N THR A 308 -9.40 -24.33 12.47
CA THR A 308 -10.03 -25.42 11.73
C THR A 308 -8.99 -26.23 10.94
N LEU A 309 -8.03 -25.55 10.31
CA LEU A 309 -6.95 -26.22 9.58
C LEU A 309 -6.10 -27.12 10.49
N ALA A 310 -5.71 -26.60 11.66
CA ALA A 310 -4.91 -27.35 12.63
C ALA A 310 -5.67 -28.57 13.17
N ALA A 311 -6.97 -28.41 13.49
CA ALA A 311 -7.82 -29.52 13.92
C ALA A 311 -7.91 -30.62 12.84
N ASN A 312 -8.20 -30.24 11.59
CA ASN A 312 -8.30 -31.20 10.50
C ASN A 312 -6.98 -31.98 10.26
N PHE A 313 -5.81 -31.33 10.42
CA PHE A 313 -4.53 -32.02 10.30
C PHE A 313 -4.26 -33.01 11.44
N ILE A 314 -4.72 -32.71 12.65
CA ILE A 314 -4.60 -33.62 13.80
C ILE A 314 -5.51 -34.83 13.59
N ASP A 315 -6.78 -34.59 13.25
CA ASP A 315 -7.82 -35.61 13.20
C ASP A 315 -7.71 -36.50 11.96
N VAL A 316 -7.54 -35.89 10.77
CA VAL A 316 -7.65 -36.58 9.48
C VAL A 316 -6.29 -36.71 8.78
N GLY A 317 -5.44 -35.68 8.86
CA GLY A 317 -4.16 -35.63 8.16
C GLY A 317 -4.29 -35.54 6.64
N LEU A 318 -3.16 -35.59 5.93
CA LEU A 318 -3.15 -35.66 4.46
C LEU A 318 -3.28 -37.11 3.98
N GLN A 319 -3.61 -37.29 2.70
CA GLN A 319 -3.81 -38.62 2.09
C GLN A 319 -2.57 -39.53 2.23
N ASP A 320 -1.37 -38.95 2.25
CA ASP A 320 -0.13 -39.69 2.48
C ASP A 320 0.08 -39.97 3.98
N PRO A 321 -0.05 -41.23 4.44
CA PRO A 321 0.06 -41.58 5.85
C PRO A 321 1.50 -41.49 6.38
N THR A 322 2.50 -41.37 5.50
CA THR A 322 3.91 -41.24 5.93
C THR A 322 4.22 -39.84 6.50
N LEU A 323 3.33 -38.88 6.27
CA LEU A 323 3.43 -37.51 6.78
C LEU A 323 2.92 -37.46 8.23
N THR A 324 3.85 -37.30 9.18
CA THR A 324 3.53 -37.34 10.62
C THR A 324 3.61 -35.97 11.30
N LYS A 325 4.30 -35.00 10.67
CA LYS A 325 4.42 -33.64 11.19
C LYS A 325 4.07 -32.61 10.12
N MET A 326 3.10 -31.74 10.40
CA MET A 326 2.74 -30.60 9.57
C MET A 326 3.14 -29.29 10.27
N GLU A 327 3.93 -28.45 9.60
CA GLU A 327 4.27 -27.11 10.10
C GLU A 327 3.53 -26.05 9.29
N ILE A 328 2.73 -25.23 9.97
CA ILE A 328 1.89 -24.19 9.38
C ILE A 328 2.63 -22.85 9.37
N TYR A 329 2.67 -22.23 8.20
CA TYR A 329 3.20 -20.90 7.94
C TYR A 329 2.02 -19.97 7.66
N ILE A 330 1.69 -19.15 8.67
CA ILE A 330 0.61 -18.17 8.60
C ILE A 330 0.98 -17.08 7.58
N GLY A 331 0.05 -16.74 6.69
CA GLY A 331 0.19 -15.61 5.76
C GLY A 331 -0.22 -14.29 6.44
N ASP A 332 -0.71 -13.33 5.69
CA ASP A 332 -1.21 -12.07 6.25
C ASP A 332 -2.65 -11.72 5.83
N PRO A 333 -3.46 -11.12 6.73
CA PRO A 333 -4.86 -10.82 6.45
C PRO A 333 -5.07 -9.57 5.59
N THR A 334 -4.02 -8.81 5.26
CA THR A 334 -4.13 -7.45 4.72
C THR A 334 -5.04 -7.38 3.49
N SER A 335 -4.82 -8.25 2.49
CA SER A 335 -5.62 -8.24 1.25
C SER A 335 -7.11 -8.58 1.49
N ILE A 336 -7.43 -9.35 2.53
CA ILE A 336 -8.81 -9.72 2.89
C ILE A 336 -9.55 -8.53 3.52
N VAL A 337 -8.86 -7.79 4.39
CA VAL A 337 -9.42 -6.60 5.05
C VAL A 337 -9.58 -5.46 4.04
N LEU A 338 -8.53 -5.17 3.28
CA LEU A 338 -8.50 -4.05 2.33
C LEU A 338 -9.49 -4.22 1.17
N SER A 339 -9.83 -5.46 0.83
CA SER A 339 -10.85 -5.76 -0.19
C SER A 339 -12.29 -5.72 0.34
N ASN A 340 -12.51 -5.49 1.65
CA ASN A 340 -13.85 -5.29 2.18
C ASN A 340 -14.37 -3.88 1.79
N ALA A 341 -15.55 -3.83 1.16
CA ALA A 341 -16.18 -2.58 0.71
C ALA A 341 -16.46 -1.61 1.85
N TRP A 342 -16.93 -2.12 2.99
CA TRP A 342 -17.27 -1.28 4.13
C TRP A 342 -16.03 -0.74 4.84
N VAL A 343 -14.98 -1.56 4.93
CA VAL A 343 -13.71 -1.11 5.52
C VAL A 343 -13.10 -0.01 4.67
N SER A 344 -12.95 -0.21 3.36
CA SER A 344 -12.35 0.80 2.49
C SER A 344 -13.17 2.10 2.47
N LEU A 345 -14.51 2.02 2.38
CA LEU A 345 -15.38 3.18 2.47
C LEU A 345 -15.24 3.92 3.82
N ALA A 346 -15.24 3.18 4.94
CA ALA A 346 -15.12 3.78 6.26
C ALA A 346 -13.78 4.52 6.46
N PHE A 347 -12.69 4.04 5.88
CA PHE A 347 -11.41 4.74 5.90
C PHE A 347 -11.36 5.98 5.00
N VAL A 348 -12.07 5.98 3.87
CA VAL A 348 -12.24 7.20 3.05
C VAL A 348 -13.00 8.26 3.84
N ILE A 349 -14.10 7.86 4.49
CA ILE A 349 -14.88 8.76 5.38
C ILE A 349 -14.00 9.27 6.53
N ASP A 350 -13.22 8.41 7.19
CA ASP A 350 -12.27 8.81 8.25
C ASP A 350 -11.31 9.91 7.76
N TYR A 351 -10.79 9.76 6.54
CA TYR A 351 -9.92 10.76 5.93
C TYR A 351 -10.67 12.08 5.68
N TRP A 352 -11.89 12.03 5.15
CA TRP A 352 -12.72 13.22 4.90
C TRP A 352 -13.09 13.96 6.19
N LEU A 353 -13.44 13.22 7.26
CA LEU A 353 -13.67 13.79 8.61
C LEU A 353 -12.43 14.47 9.20
N SER A 354 -11.27 14.28 8.57
CA SER A 354 -9.98 14.86 8.97
C SER A 354 -9.53 15.97 8.03
N ALA A 355 -10.43 16.53 7.20
CA ALA A 355 -10.12 17.54 6.19
C ALA A 355 -9.31 18.73 6.72
N ASN A 356 -9.61 19.23 7.92
CA ASN A 356 -8.85 20.31 8.57
C ASN A 356 -7.36 20.01 8.74
N THR A 357 -7.03 18.84 9.27
CA THR A 357 -5.63 18.43 9.45
C THR A 357 -5.00 18.02 8.12
N VAL A 358 -5.79 17.55 7.15
CA VAL A 358 -5.31 17.32 5.78
C VAL A 358 -4.89 18.64 5.15
N SER A 359 -5.68 19.72 5.26
CA SER A 359 -5.31 21.03 4.73
C SER A 359 -4.03 21.58 5.36
N GLU A 360 -3.86 21.41 6.68
CA GLU A 360 -2.62 21.77 7.37
C GLU A 360 -1.41 20.97 6.82
N CYS A 361 -1.55 19.65 6.67
CA CYS A 361 -0.50 18.80 6.09
C CYS A 361 -0.17 19.18 4.64
N ILE A 362 -1.16 19.58 3.83
CA ILE A 362 -0.93 20.03 2.45
C ILE A 362 -0.01 21.24 2.43
N LEU A 363 -0.24 22.21 3.32
CA LEU A 363 0.65 23.37 3.46
C LEU A 363 2.03 22.91 3.94
N GLN A 364 2.12 22.05 4.95
CA GLN A 364 3.39 21.55 5.49
C GLN A 364 4.26 20.79 4.47
N ILE A 365 3.67 20.19 3.43
CA ILE A 365 4.44 19.51 2.36
C ILE A 365 5.33 20.49 1.58
N SER A 366 5.00 21.78 1.54
CA SER A 366 5.87 22.78 0.88
C SER A 366 7.09 23.18 1.71
N GLN A 367 7.18 22.76 2.98
CA GLN A 367 8.26 23.10 3.92
C GLN A 367 9.39 22.08 3.85
N ILE A 368 10.07 22.00 2.69
CA ILE A 368 11.11 21.00 2.45
C ILE A 368 12.33 21.19 3.37
N GLU A 369 12.55 22.42 3.84
CA GLU A 369 13.67 22.77 4.74
C GLU A 369 13.47 22.22 6.16
N ASP A 370 12.24 22.23 6.68
CA ASP A 370 11.90 21.56 7.94
C ASP A 370 11.59 20.08 7.68
N GLN A 371 12.65 19.26 7.70
CA GLN A 371 12.55 17.82 7.43
C GLN A 371 11.59 17.09 8.38
N VAL A 372 11.41 17.56 9.62
CA VAL A 372 10.54 16.92 10.60
C VAL A 372 9.09 17.18 10.24
N LEU A 373 8.75 18.44 9.97
CA LEU A 373 7.41 18.86 9.56
C LEU A 373 7.01 18.20 8.23
N PHE A 374 7.94 18.22 7.26
CA PHE A 374 7.78 17.54 5.99
C PHE A 374 7.52 16.04 6.15
N CYS A 375 8.37 15.32 6.90
CA CYS A 375 8.20 13.88 7.12
C CYS A 375 6.87 13.56 7.80
N LYS A 376 6.46 14.36 8.79
CA LYS A 376 5.18 14.21 9.49
C LYS A 376 3.99 14.37 8.52
N ALA A 377 4.03 15.41 7.69
CA ALA A 377 3.00 15.68 6.69
C ALA A 377 2.92 14.58 5.61
N VAL A 378 4.07 14.08 5.13
CA VAL A 378 4.15 12.96 4.20
C VAL A 378 3.54 11.69 4.81
N LEU A 379 3.95 11.33 6.03
CA LEU A 379 3.45 10.16 6.75
C LEU A 379 1.94 10.22 6.98
N TYR A 380 1.41 11.41 7.26
CA TYR A 380 -0.03 11.63 7.42
C TYR A 380 -0.78 11.51 6.09
N THR A 381 -0.25 12.12 5.02
CA THR A 381 -0.83 12.11 3.67
C THR A 381 -0.86 10.70 3.06
N CYS A 382 0.00 9.79 3.51
CA CYS A 382 -0.04 8.37 3.13
C CYS A 382 -1.38 7.68 3.44
N ARG A 383 -2.21 8.23 4.34
CA ARG A 383 -3.57 7.75 4.57
C ARG A 383 -4.45 7.83 3.30
N SER A 384 -4.07 8.63 2.30
CA SER A 384 -4.68 8.62 0.96
C SER A 384 -4.59 7.27 0.23
N VAL A 385 -3.79 6.31 0.74
CA VAL A 385 -3.77 4.92 0.22
C VAL A 385 -5.15 4.28 0.25
N TRP A 386 -6.02 4.69 1.18
CA TRP A 386 -7.39 4.20 1.25
C TRP A 386 -8.23 4.61 0.04
N PHE A 387 -7.91 5.71 -0.64
CA PHE A 387 -8.53 6.08 -1.91
C PHE A 387 -8.22 5.04 -3.00
N SER A 388 -6.98 4.55 -3.02
CA SER A 388 -6.56 3.48 -3.92
C SER A 388 -7.30 2.18 -3.63
N TYR A 389 -7.38 1.75 -2.36
CA TYR A 389 -8.11 0.52 -2.01
C TYR A 389 -9.62 0.64 -2.24
N PHE A 390 -10.20 1.80 -1.96
CA PHE A 390 -11.58 2.12 -2.29
C PHE A 390 -11.83 1.97 -3.80
N MET A 391 -11.04 2.63 -4.64
CA MET A 391 -11.20 2.55 -6.10
C MET A 391 -11.00 1.13 -6.62
N LEU A 392 -9.96 0.41 -6.18
CA LEU A 392 -9.76 -1.00 -6.55
C LEU A 392 -10.97 -1.87 -6.19
N ARG A 393 -11.60 -1.61 -5.04
CA ARG A 393 -12.76 -2.36 -4.57
C ARG A 393 -14.02 -2.03 -5.38
N TYR A 394 -14.33 -0.77 -5.58
CA TYR A 394 -15.57 -0.38 -6.25
C TYR A 394 -15.49 -0.59 -7.78
N THR A 395 -14.33 -0.39 -8.40
CA THR A 395 -14.11 -0.74 -9.80
C THR A 395 -14.24 -2.24 -10.04
N THR A 396 -13.95 -3.10 -9.05
CA THR A 396 -14.20 -4.54 -9.18
C THR A 396 -15.66 -4.85 -9.52
N PHE A 397 -16.64 -4.13 -8.94
CA PHE A 397 -18.06 -4.35 -9.28
C PHE A 397 -18.35 -4.05 -10.75
N VAL A 398 -17.77 -2.96 -11.27
CA VAL A 398 -17.90 -2.56 -12.67
C VAL A 398 -17.25 -3.61 -13.58
N LEU A 399 -16.02 -4.04 -13.28
CA LEU A 399 -15.32 -5.06 -14.06
C LEU A 399 -16.11 -6.37 -14.11
N LYS A 400 -16.66 -6.81 -12.98
CA LYS A 400 -17.51 -8.00 -12.88
C LYS A 400 -18.81 -7.87 -13.65
N ARG A 401 -19.47 -6.71 -13.55
CA ARG A 401 -20.74 -6.45 -14.24
C ARG A 401 -20.59 -6.50 -15.76
N TYR A 402 -19.46 -6.04 -16.29
CA TYR A 402 -19.18 -5.96 -17.72
C TYR A 402 -18.22 -7.05 -18.24
N ASN A 403 -17.87 -8.06 -17.45
CA ASN A 403 -16.94 -9.15 -17.81
C ASN A 403 -15.55 -8.66 -18.30
N LEU A 404 -15.04 -7.59 -17.71
CA LEU A 404 -13.77 -6.93 -18.09
C LEU A 404 -12.58 -7.38 -17.21
N GLU A 405 -12.68 -8.45 -16.45
CA GLU A 405 -11.63 -8.88 -15.51
C GLU A 405 -10.31 -9.23 -16.22
N HIS A 406 -10.39 -9.72 -17.45
CA HIS A 406 -9.23 -10.02 -18.30
C HIS A 406 -8.42 -8.75 -18.69
N MET A 407 -8.99 -7.56 -18.51
CA MET A 407 -8.38 -6.29 -18.86
C MET A 407 -7.43 -5.76 -17.79
N VAL A 408 -7.44 -6.36 -16.60
CA VAL A 408 -6.69 -5.90 -15.43
C VAL A 408 -5.84 -7.03 -14.85
N THR A 409 -4.88 -6.65 -14.00
CA THR A 409 -4.07 -7.59 -13.21
C THR A 409 -4.26 -7.32 -11.72
N PRO A 410 -4.22 -8.37 -10.88
CA PRO A 410 -4.21 -8.21 -9.44
C PRO A 410 -2.98 -7.41 -8.99
N LEU A 411 -3.18 -6.47 -8.07
CA LEU A 411 -2.11 -5.66 -7.48
C LEU A 411 -1.79 -6.11 -6.06
N ASP A 412 -0.50 -6.13 -5.73
CA ASP A 412 -0.05 -6.34 -4.36
C ASP A 412 -0.39 -5.11 -3.50
N PRO A 413 -1.21 -5.24 -2.44
CA PRO A 413 -1.59 -4.11 -1.61
C PRO A 413 -0.40 -3.37 -0.98
N THR A 414 0.69 -4.07 -0.69
CA THR A 414 1.91 -3.45 -0.13
C THR A 414 2.61 -2.59 -1.17
N LEU A 415 2.66 -3.04 -2.44
CA LEU A 415 3.21 -2.21 -3.52
C LEU A 415 2.33 -0.98 -3.80
N VAL A 416 1.00 -1.10 -3.68
CA VAL A 416 0.10 0.05 -3.78
C VAL A 416 0.38 1.06 -2.67
N ALA A 417 0.56 0.61 -1.42
CA ALA A 417 0.90 1.49 -0.31
C ALA A 417 2.24 2.22 -0.53
N VAL A 418 3.27 1.49 -0.97
CA VAL A 418 4.58 2.08 -1.30
C VAL A 418 4.46 3.08 -2.44
N ALA A 419 3.69 2.76 -3.48
CA ALA A 419 3.47 3.67 -4.60
C ALA A 419 2.81 4.99 -4.14
N VAL A 420 1.76 4.90 -3.31
CA VAL A 420 1.07 6.08 -2.76
C VAL A 420 2.02 6.94 -1.93
N LEU A 421 2.84 6.33 -1.07
CA LEU A 421 3.87 7.06 -0.32
C LEU A 421 4.82 7.85 -1.25
N ILE A 422 5.15 7.28 -2.41
CA ILE A 422 6.06 7.91 -3.38
C ILE A 422 5.37 9.04 -4.15
N TYR A 423 4.13 8.86 -4.63
CA TYR A 423 3.50 9.85 -5.52
C TYR A 423 2.60 10.86 -4.83
N ALA A 424 1.98 10.54 -3.68
CA ALA A 424 0.92 11.38 -3.12
C ALA A 424 1.43 12.77 -2.72
N ALA A 425 2.52 12.85 -1.94
CA ALA A 425 3.07 14.13 -1.51
C ALA A 425 3.64 14.95 -2.68
N PRO A 426 4.42 14.39 -3.63
CA PRO A 426 4.84 15.13 -4.81
C PRO A 426 3.67 15.63 -5.67
N MET A 427 2.58 14.85 -5.81
CA MET A 427 1.40 15.31 -6.55
C MET A 427 0.71 16.47 -5.84
N VAL A 428 0.54 16.40 -4.51
CA VAL A 428 0.01 17.52 -3.72
C VAL A 428 0.88 18.76 -3.89
N TYR A 429 2.20 18.61 -3.78
CA TYR A 429 3.16 19.70 -3.96
C TYR A 429 3.04 20.34 -5.35
N LEU A 430 2.98 19.53 -6.42
CA LEU A 430 2.79 20.00 -7.79
C LEU A 430 1.46 20.74 -7.96
N ILE A 431 0.37 20.23 -7.38
CA ILE A 431 -0.94 20.90 -7.43
C ILE A 431 -0.86 22.25 -6.70
N SER A 432 -0.21 22.33 -5.54
CA SER A 432 -0.13 23.56 -4.75
C SER A 432 0.84 24.61 -5.29
N THR A 433 1.80 24.24 -6.13
CA THR A 433 2.88 25.13 -6.61
C THR A 433 2.87 25.39 -8.11
N THR A 434 1.84 24.92 -8.83
CA THR A 434 1.71 25.13 -10.27
C THR A 434 0.30 25.59 -10.65
N PRO A 435 0.09 26.14 -11.87
CA PRO A 435 -1.23 26.51 -12.35
C PRO A 435 -2.27 25.37 -12.40
N ILE A 436 -1.87 24.11 -12.16
CA ILE A 436 -2.79 22.97 -12.00
C ILE A 436 -3.82 23.22 -10.88
N MET A 437 -3.49 24.05 -9.87
CA MET A 437 -4.45 24.46 -8.83
C MET A 437 -5.75 25.06 -9.37
N ALA A 438 -5.76 25.60 -10.59
CA ALA A 438 -6.97 26.14 -11.21
C ALA A 438 -8.09 25.08 -11.34
N VAL A 439 -7.72 23.80 -11.52
CA VAL A 439 -8.69 22.69 -11.52
C VAL A 439 -9.36 22.55 -10.15
N GLN A 440 -8.60 22.73 -9.07
CA GLN A 440 -9.14 22.70 -7.71
C GLN A 440 -9.98 23.94 -7.41
N HIS A 441 -9.55 25.13 -7.86
CA HIS A 441 -10.33 26.36 -7.71
C HIS A 441 -11.70 26.26 -8.39
N ALA A 442 -11.78 25.62 -9.56
CA ALA A 442 -13.04 25.41 -10.26
C ALA A 442 -14.03 24.51 -9.50
N LEU A 443 -13.55 23.69 -8.56
CA LEU A 443 -14.36 22.77 -7.75
C LEU A 443 -14.84 23.36 -6.42
N TRP A 444 -14.35 24.54 -6.01
CA TRP A 444 -14.73 25.16 -4.72
C TRP A 444 -16.14 25.75 -4.69
N GLU A 445 -16.63 26.24 -5.83
CA GLU A 445 -17.85 27.07 -5.91
C GLU A 445 -19.13 26.39 -6.41
N PRO A 446 -19.14 25.24 -7.13
CA PRO A 446 -20.37 24.71 -7.72
C PRO A 446 -21.50 24.38 -6.74
N LEU A 447 -21.19 24.12 -5.47
CA LEU A 447 -22.18 23.80 -4.42
C LEU A 447 -22.58 25.01 -3.56
N ILE A 448 -22.06 26.20 -3.87
CA ILE A 448 -22.33 27.43 -3.13
C ILE A 448 -23.53 28.14 -3.75
N SER A 449 -24.40 28.69 -2.90
CA SER A 449 -25.55 29.48 -3.33
C SER A 449 -25.09 30.72 -4.10
N ALA A 450 -25.90 31.22 -5.04
CA ALA A 450 -25.54 32.40 -5.83
C ALA A 450 -25.30 33.65 -4.96
N ALA A 451 -26.00 33.76 -3.82
CA ALA A 451 -25.89 34.88 -2.88
C ALA A 451 -24.57 34.88 -2.10
N GLU A 452 -23.95 33.72 -1.90
CA GLU A 452 -22.72 33.56 -1.11
C GLU A 452 -21.47 33.37 -1.98
N LYS A 453 -21.60 33.55 -3.31
CA LYS A 453 -20.46 33.43 -4.23
C LYS A 453 -19.39 34.45 -3.88
N GLY A 454 -18.15 33.99 -3.77
CA GLY A 454 -17.01 34.80 -3.35
C GLY A 454 -16.86 34.98 -1.84
N GLN A 455 -17.81 34.49 -1.03
CA GLN A 455 -17.78 34.59 0.44
C GLN A 455 -17.30 33.29 1.10
N ALA A 456 -17.42 32.16 0.40
CA ALA A 456 -17.09 30.85 0.92
C ALA A 456 -16.43 29.95 -0.13
N ILE A 457 -15.84 28.85 0.34
CA ILE A 457 -15.46 27.67 -0.45
C ILE A 457 -16.16 26.42 0.12
N GLU A 458 -16.56 25.51 -0.76
CA GLU A 458 -17.13 24.21 -0.40
C GLU A 458 -16.18 23.10 -0.82
N ILE A 459 -15.71 22.31 0.16
CA ILE A 459 -14.61 21.37 -0.08
C ILE A 459 -15.05 19.99 -0.56
N PHE A 460 -16.35 19.66 -0.47
CA PHE A 460 -16.86 18.32 -0.77
C PHE A 460 -16.46 17.82 -2.17
N LEU A 461 -16.65 18.63 -3.21
CA LEU A 461 -16.32 18.25 -4.59
C LEU A 461 -14.81 18.05 -4.78
N VAL A 462 -13.98 18.85 -4.10
CA VAL A 462 -12.53 18.66 -4.11
C VAL A 462 -12.14 17.36 -3.41
N LEU A 463 -12.75 17.02 -2.27
CA LEU A 463 -12.49 15.75 -1.59
C LEU A 463 -12.87 14.55 -2.46
N VAL A 464 -14.02 14.60 -3.15
CA VAL A 464 -14.44 13.59 -4.12
C VAL A 464 -13.43 13.52 -5.27
N GLY A 465 -13.09 14.67 -5.87
CA GLY A 465 -12.15 14.76 -6.99
C GLY A 465 -10.78 14.19 -6.66
N VAL A 466 -10.20 14.56 -5.51
CA VAL A 466 -8.90 14.05 -5.03
C VAL A 466 -8.99 12.55 -4.73
N THR A 467 -10.06 12.08 -4.10
CA THR A 467 -10.29 10.64 -3.85
C THR A 467 -10.28 9.86 -5.16
N MET A 468 -10.98 10.35 -6.18
CA MET A 468 -11.02 9.72 -7.50
C MET A 468 -9.67 9.79 -8.22
N ALA A 469 -9.02 10.96 -8.23
CA ALA A 469 -7.76 11.18 -8.92
C ALA A 469 -6.62 10.31 -8.34
N PHE A 470 -6.43 10.34 -7.02
CA PHE A 470 -5.38 9.57 -6.36
C PHE A 470 -5.73 8.07 -6.38
N GLY A 471 -7.00 7.74 -6.14
CA GLY A 471 -7.45 6.35 -6.16
C GLY A 471 -7.39 5.68 -7.55
N ALA A 472 -7.43 6.45 -8.64
CA ALA A 472 -7.37 5.91 -10.00
C ALA A 472 -5.96 5.49 -10.45
N VAL A 473 -4.88 5.99 -9.81
CA VAL A 473 -3.49 5.72 -10.23
C VAL A 473 -3.18 4.21 -10.28
N PRO A 474 -3.50 3.39 -9.27
CA PRO A 474 -3.29 1.94 -9.35
C PRO A 474 -4.13 1.25 -10.43
N LEU A 475 -5.34 1.75 -10.74
CA LEU A 475 -6.17 1.20 -11.82
C LEU A 475 -5.47 1.36 -13.17
N TRP A 476 -4.95 2.56 -13.45
CA TRP A 476 -4.16 2.82 -14.65
C TRP A 476 -2.93 1.94 -14.71
N PHE A 477 -2.21 1.78 -13.60
CA PHE A 477 -1.06 0.88 -13.53
C PHE A 477 -1.43 -0.57 -13.85
N SER A 478 -2.51 -1.09 -13.23
CA SER A 478 -3.00 -2.46 -13.48
C SER A 478 -3.38 -2.68 -14.95
N ARG A 479 -4.08 -1.71 -15.53
CA ARG A 479 -4.50 -1.75 -16.93
C ARG A 479 -3.31 -1.68 -17.89
N LEU A 480 -2.40 -0.74 -17.67
CA LEU A 480 -1.19 -0.56 -18.48
C LEU A 480 -0.29 -1.80 -18.42
N TRP A 481 -0.12 -2.38 -17.23
CA TRP A 481 0.65 -3.61 -17.06
C TRP A 481 0.06 -4.77 -17.87
N THR A 482 -1.27 -4.93 -17.80
CA THR A 482 -1.98 -5.97 -18.55
C THR A 482 -1.85 -5.77 -20.06
N TRP A 483 -2.00 -4.53 -20.52
CA TRP A 483 -1.79 -4.17 -21.92
C TRP A 483 -0.37 -4.48 -22.40
N CYS A 484 0.66 -4.07 -21.63
CA CYS A 484 2.05 -4.38 -21.92
C CYS A 484 2.30 -5.89 -22.01
N ARG A 485 1.76 -6.67 -21.07
CA ARG A 485 1.87 -8.13 -21.05
C ARG A 485 1.22 -8.76 -22.28
N ASN A 486 -0.01 -8.36 -22.61
CA ASN A 486 -0.76 -8.89 -23.75
C ASN A 486 -0.09 -8.51 -25.08
N ARG A 487 0.55 -7.34 -25.16
CA ARG A 487 1.34 -6.95 -26.33
C ARG A 487 2.61 -7.80 -26.46
N GLN A 488 3.29 -8.09 -25.35
CA GLN A 488 4.45 -8.97 -25.35
C GLN A 488 4.11 -10.39 -25.78
N THR A 489 2.98 -10.96 -25.33
CA THR A 489 2.52 -12.29 -25.77
C THR A 489 2.14 -12.31 -27.24
N LYS A 490 1.48 -11.27 -27.77
CA LYS A 490 1.21 -11.16 -29.21
C LYS A 490 2.49 -11.12 -30.04
N ILE A 491 3.51 -10.38 -29.61
CA ILE A 491 4.78 -10.23 -30.35
C ILE A 491 5.64 -11.50 -30.30
N ARG A 492 5.71 -12.15 -29.13
CA ARG A 492 6.56 -13.33 -28.92
C ARG A 492 5.87 -14.66 -29.28
N GLY A 493 4.63 -14.59 -29.75
CA GLY A 493 3.73 -15.74 -29.86
C GLY A 493 3.17 -16.17 -28.49
N PRO A 494 2.03 -16.88 -28.47
CA PRO A 494 1.60 -17.55 -27.26
C PRO A 494 2.74 -18.50 -26.87
N SER A 495 3.31 -18.28 -25.69
CA SER A 495 4.20 -19.28 -25.12
C SER A 495 3.37 -20.56 -25.01
N GLN A 496 3.70 -21.61 -25.76
CA GLN A 496 3.09 -22.95 -25.64
C GLN A 496 3.35 -23.60 -24.27
N THR A 497 3.85 -22.84 -23.31
CA THR A 497 3.94 -23.25 -21.92
C THR A 497 2.52 -23.21 -21.35
N ILE A 498 1.79 -24.32 -21.49
CA ILE A 498 0.84 -24.76 -20.47
C ILE A 498 1.48 -24.38 -19.14
N VAL A 499 0.82 -23.52 -18.37
CA VAL A 499 1.36 -23.03 -17.09
C VAL A 499 1.73 -24.25 -16.28
N LYS A 500 3.03 -24.54 -16.16
CA LYS A 500 3.46 -25.65 -15.34
C LYS A 500 3.08 -25.27 -13.92
N PHE A 501 2.41 -26.16 -13.19
CA PHE A 501 2.15 -25.98 -11.75
C PHE A 501 3.42 -25.61 -10.97
N SER A 502 4.61 -25.97 -11.49
CA SER A 502 5.90 -25.51 -10.98
C SER A 502 6.05 -23.99 -10.90
N GLU A 503 5.41 -23.19 -11.76
CA GLU A 503 5.43 -21.72 -11.70
C GLU A 503 4.72 -21.18 -10.45
N LEU A 504 3.66 -21.85 -9.99
CA LEU A 504 2.86 -21.45 -8.81
C LEU A 504 3.62 -21.68 -7.50
N ASN A 505 4.63 -22.56 -7.54
CA ASN A 505 5.55 -22.83 -6.45
C ASN A 505 6.71 -21.82 -6.38
N LEU A 506 7.00 -21.10 -7.48
CA LEU A 506 8.12 -20.17 -7.52
C LEU A 506 7.95 -19.07 -6.49
N LEU A 507 9.03 -18.74 -5.78
CA LEU A 507 9.07 -17.60 -4.86
C LEU A 507 8.59 -16.30 -5.53
N MET A 508 8.97 -16.12 -6.81
CA MET A 508 8.61 -14.96 -7.63
C MET A 508 7.11 -14.88 -7.96
N PHE A 509 6.34 -15.92 -7.68
CA PHE A 509 4.89 -15.86 -7.80
C PHE A 509 4.23 -15.21 -6.58
N ASN A 510 4.88 -15.14 -5.42
CA ASN A 510 4.31 -14.55 -4.21
C ASN A 510 4.33 -13.01 -4.21
N ASP A 511 3.62 -12.38 -3.29
CA ASP A 511 3.65 -10.92 -3.08
C ASP A 511 5.00 -10.47 -2.50
N ILE A 512 5.39 -9.20 -2.70
CA ILE A 512 6.75 -8.71 -2.37
C ILE A 512 7.09 -8.96 -0.91
N LYS A 513 6.13 -8.73 0.00
CA LYS A 513 6.31 -8.94 1.44
C LYS A 513 6.60 -10.40 1.79
N GLN A 514 5.93 -11.35 1.13
CA GLN A 514 6.15 -12.78 1.36
C GLN A 514 7.51 -13.20 0.81
N ARG A 515 7.94 -12.63 -0.33
CA ARG A 515 9.29 -12.86 -0.87
C ARG A 515 10.36 -12.40 0.11
N VAL A 516 10.19 -11.19 0.65
CA VAL A 516 11.09 -10.63 1.67
C VAL A 516 11.08 -11.49 2.92
N ALA A 517 9.91 -11.87 3.44
CA ALA A 517 9.78 -12.73 4.62
C ALA A 517 10.49 -14.08 4.42
N PHE A 518 10.27 -14.74 3.28
CA PHE A 518 10.90 -16.03 2.98
C PHE A 518 12.41 -15.92 2.80
N HIS A 519 12.90 -14.79 2.27
CA HIS A 519 14.33 -14.52 2.20
C HIS A 519 14.93 -14.29 3.59
N MET A 520 14.35 -13.37 4.38
CA MET A 520 14.83 -13.00 5.72
C MET A 520 14.84 -14.17 6.71
N PHE A 521 13.85 -15.06 6.62
CA PHE A 521 13.79 -16.24 7.48
C PHE A 521 14.51 -17.47 6.92
N GLY A 522 15.29 -17.32 5.84
CA GLY A 522 16.05 -18.42 5.23
C GLY A 522 15.17 -19.54 4.66
N LEU A 523 13.88 -19.27 4.44
CA LEU A 523 12.89 -20.27 4.02
C LEU A 523 13.03 -20.63 2.53
N GLN A 524 13.74 -19.83 1.74
CA GLN A 524 14.00 -20.11 0.32
C GLN A 524 14.61 -21.50 0.10
N ARG A 525 15.58 -21.90 0.95
CA ARG A 525 16.24 -23.22 0.88
C ARG A 525 15.40 -24.34 1.49
N LYS A 526 14.58 -24.03 2.50
CA LYS A 526 13.60 -24.97 3.06
C LYS A 526 12.44 -25.26 2.11
N PHE A 527 12.16 -24.38 1.14
CA PHE A 527 11.05 -24.49 0.21
C PHE A 527 11.44 -24.97 -1.21
N THR A 528 12.67 -25.44 -1.39
CA THR A 528 13.08 -26.25 -2.57
C THR A 528 12.54 -27.67 -2.37
N PRO A 529 11.46 -28.10 -3.07
CA PRO A 529 10.78 -29.35 -2.74
C PRO A 529 11.34 -30.54 -3.52
N SER A 530 11.16 -31.73 -2.96
CA SER A 530 11.01 -32.98 -3.73
C SER A 530 9.61 -33.05 -4.38
N GLN A 531 8.54 -32.56 -3.72
CA GLN A 531 7.16 -32.45 -4.26
C GLN A 531 6.40 -31.19 -3.79
N PHE A 532 5.54 -30.64 -4.65
CA PHE A 532 4.69 -29.44 -4.39
C PHE A 532 3.24 -29.71 -4.78
N GLU A 533 2.31 -29.34 -3.90
CA GLU A 533 0.88 -29.38 -4.14
C GLU A 533 0.22 -28.02 -3.89
N GLY A 534 -0.82 -27.75 -4.67
CA GLY A 534 -1.71 -26.62 -4.50
C GLY A 534 -1.52 -25.45 -5.47
N GLY A 535 -2.26 -24.37 -5.22
CA GLY A 535 -2.43 -23.25 -6.14
C GLY A 535 -3.49 -23.49 -7.23
N SER A 536 -4.37 -24.49 -7.05
CA SER A 536 -5.47 -24.78 -8.00
C SER A 536 -6.33 -23.55 -8.29
N LEU A 537 -6.61 -22.74 -7.26
CA LEU A 537 -7.34 -21.48 -7.39
C LEU A 537 -6.67 -20.52 -8.39
N TYR A 538 -5.35 -20.38 -8.32
CA TYR A 538 -4.60 -19.49 -9.23
C TYR A 538 -4.45 -20.08 -10.63
N ALA A 539 -4.38 -21.40 -10.75
CA ALA A 539 -4.45 -22.08 -12.04
C ALA A 539 -5.79 -21.76 -12.71
N LEU A 540 -6.89 -21.84 -11.95
CA LEU A 540 -8.24 -21.51 -12.43
C LEU A 540 -8.35 -20.03 -12.83
N HIS A 541 -7.82 -19.10 -12.03
CA HIS A 541 -7.79 -17.67 -12.39
C HIS A 541 -7.00 -17.38 -13.68
N LYS A 542 -5.90 -18.12 -13.92
CA LYS A 542 -5.11 -17.99 -15.16
C LYS A 542 -5.87 -18.56 -16.37
N HIS A 543 -6.65 -19.62 -16.17
CA HIS A 543 -7.48 -20.20 -17.23
C HIS A 543 -8.63 -19.27 -17.62
N ASN A 544 -9.36 -18.73 -16.64
CA ASN A 544 -10.40 -17.74 -16.87
C ASN A 544 -10.42 -16.71 -15.73
N ALA A 545 -10.21 -15.43 -16.09
CA ALA A 545 -10.13 -14.34 -15.13
C ALA A 545 -11.44 -14.10 -14.36
N LYS A 546 -12.59 -14.57 -14.89
CA LYS A 546 -13.89 -14.46 -14.23
C LYS A 546 -13.93 -15.21 -12.88
N TYR A 547 -13.12 -16.23 -12.68
CA TYR A 547 -13.07 -16.96 -11.41
C TYR A 547 -12.42 -16.17 -10.27
N ASN A 548 -11.69 -15.10 -10.57
CA ASN A 548 -11.14 -14.25 -9.54
C ASN A 548 -12.22 -13.32 -9.00
N ARG A 549 -12.60 -13.49 -7.73
CA ARG A 549 -13.61 -12.65 -7.07
C ARG A 549 -13.20 -11.17 -6.99
N MET A 550 -11.90 -10.92 -6.84
CA MET A 550 -11.32 -9.59 -6.69
C MET A 550 -10.16 -9.40 -7.69
N PRO A 551 -10.45 -9.18 -8.98
CA PRO A 551 -9.46 -9.13 -10.05
C PRO A 551 -8.37 -8.06 -9.88
N LEU A 552 -8.63 -7.04 -9.06
CA LEU A 552 -7.71 -5.94 -8.78
C LEU A 552 -6.86 -6.14 -7.52
N PHE A 553 -7.16 -7.11 -6.66
CA PHE A 553 -6.41 -7.40 -5.44
C PHE A 553 -5.66 -8.73 -5.55
N SER A 554 -4.35 -8.69 -5.27
CA SER A 554 -3.60 -9.91 -5.02
C SER A 554 -3.94 -10.46 -3.64
N HIS A 555 -4.49 -11.67 -3.62
CA HIS A 555 -4.75 -12.42 -2.38
C HIS A 555 -3.61 -13.36 -1.96
N ARG A 556 -2.50 -13.38 -2.72
CA ARG A 556 -1.39 -14.32 -2.48
C ARG A 556 -0.76 -14.15 -1.11
N GLY A 557 -0.69 -12.91 -0.61
CA GLY A 557 -0.29 -12.61 0.77
C GLY A 557 -1.04 -13.41 1.84
N SER A 558 -2.33 -13.66 1.61
CA SER A 558 -3.19 -14.37 2.56
C SER A 558 -3.05 -15.89 2.53
N ASP A 559 -2.35 -16.45 1.55
CA ASP A 559 -2.18 -17.89 1.47
C ASP A 559 -1.44 -18.45 2.68
N CYS A 560 -1.86 -19.65 3.08
CA CYS A 560 -1.17 -20.45 4.07
C CYS A 560 -0.21 -21.40 3.37
N PHE A 561 1.02 -21.54 3.89
CA PHE A 561 1.94 -22.57 3.43
C PHE A 561 2.08 -23.65 4.50
N VAL A 562 2.14 -24.91 4.08
CA VAL A 562 2.29 -26.05 5.00
C VAL A 562 3.48 -26.89 4.55
N ALA A 563 4.44 -27.09 5.45
CA ALA A 563 5.57 -27.98 5.25
C ALA A 563 5.27 -29.32 5.95
N CYS A 564 5.31 -30.41 5.20
CA CYS A 564 4.95 -31.74 5.68
C CYS A 564 6.18 -32.65 5.74
N TYR A 565 6.41 -33.22 6.92
CA TYR A 565 7.59 -34.00 7.23
C TYR A 565 7.22 -35.46 7.53
N THR A 566 8.12 -36.37 7.13
CA THR A 566 8.06 -37.78 7.52
C THR A 566 8.41 -37.97 8.99
N ALA A 567 8.21 -39.18 9.52
CA ALA A 567 8.65 -39.55 10.87
C ALA A 567 10.16 -39.33 11.10
N SER A 568 10.98 -39.49 10.06
CA SER A 568 12.43 -39.21 10.09
C SER A 568 12.80 -37.73 10.05
N GLY A 569 11.82 -36.82 9.97
CA GLY A 569 12.05 -35.38 9.90
C GLY A 569 12.43 -34.86 8.51
N LEU A 570 12.34 -35.68 7.46
CA LEU A 570 12.59 -35.28 6.09
C LEU A 570 11.39 -34.50 5.54
N LEU A 571 11.62 -33.33 4.93
CA LEU A 571 10.60 -32.58 4.22
C LEU A 571 10.20 -33.34 2.94
N LYS A 572 8.95 -33.79 2.86
CA LYS A 572 8.45 -34.57 1.72
C LYS A 572 7.53 -33.76 0.81
N LEU A 573 6.63 -32.98 1.41
CA LEU A 573 5.59 -32.26 0.68
C LEU A 573 5.45 -30.82 1.16
N LYS A 574 5.28 -29.91 0.21
CA LYS A 574 4.90 -28.52 0.45
C LYS A 574 3.52 -28.26 -0.13
N CYS A 575 2.60 -27.77 0.69
CA CYS A 575 1.28 -27.35 0.25
C CYS A 575 1.18 -25.81 0.25
N ARG A 576 0.58 -25.24 -0.79
CA ARG A 576 0.04 -23.87 -0.78
C ARG A 576 -1.47 -23.97 -0.63
N LEU A 577 -2.02 -23.28 0.36
CA LEU A 577 -3.45 -23.27 0.63
C LEU A 577 -4.00 -21.86 0.44
N SER A 578 -5.04 -21.74 -0.38
CA SER A 578 -5.74 -20.48 -0.61
C SER A 578 -7.15 -20.52 -0.01
N LEU A 579 -7.63 -19.36 0.44
CA LEU A 579 -8.99 -19.28 0.97
C LEU A 579 -10.02 -19.34 -0.15
N TRP A 580 -10.99 -20.24 0.00
CA TRP A 580 -12.08 -20.41 -0.95
C TRP A 580 -12.88 -19.13 -1.20
N ARG A 581 -12.90 -18.20 -0.24
CA ARG A 581 -13.57 -16.90 -0.37
C ARG A 581 -13.05 -16.07 -1.56
N CYS A 582 -11.82 -16.31 -1.99
CA CYS A 582 -11.20 -15.61 -3.12
C CYS A 582 -11.71 -16.12 -4.49
N LEU A 583 -12.42 -17.25 -4.51
CA LEU A 583 -13.08 -17.81 -5.69
C LEU A 583 -14.42 -17.12 -5.93
N ASP A 584 -14.64 -16.73 -7.18
CA ASP A 584 -15.97 -16.44 -7.72
C ASP A 584 -16.50 -17.73 -8.37
N ARG A 585 -17.64 -18.22 -7.90
CA ARG A 585 -18.23 -19.47 -8.39
C ARG A 585 -19.01 -19.30 -9.68
N ILE A 586 -19.32 -18.06 -10.08
CA ILE A 586 -20.10 -17.76 -11.28
C ILE A 586 -21.43 -18.54 -11.30
N GLU A 587 -22.16 -18.52 -10.19
CA GLU A 587 -23.36 -19.35 -9.95
C GLU A 587 -24.51 -19.15 -10.95
N ARG A 588 -24.43 -18.12 -11.80
CA ARG A 588 -25.47 -17.75 -12.77
C ARG A 588 -25.17 -18.23 -14.20
N ASP A 589 -24.00 -18.83 -14.43
CA ASP A 589 -23.54 -19.28 -15.74
C ASP A 589 -23.34 -20.80 -15.67
N ASP A 590 -24.29 -21.58 -16.20
CA ASP A 590 -24.30 -23.04 -16.03
C ASP A 590 -23.05 -23.73 -16.62
N ASP A 591 -22.42 -23.12 -17.63
CA ASP A 591 -21.24 -23.65 -18.29
C ASP A 591 -19.94 -23.35 -17.51
N LEU A 592 -19.88 -22.21 -16.83
CA LEU A 592 -18.72 -21.75 -16.05
C LEU A 592 -18.92 -21.90 -14.54
N CYS A 593 -20.06 -22.41 -14.07
CA CYS A 593 -20.36 -22.51 -12.65
C CYS A 593 -19.43 -23.53 -11.97
N VAL A 594 -18.73 -23.08 -10.91
CA VAL A 594 -18.01 -23.98 -10.02
C VAL A 594 -18.98 -24.49 -8.95
N ARG A 595 -19.35 -25.75 -9.07
CA ARG A 595 -20.30 -26.39 -8.15
C ARG A 595 -19.65 -26.70 -6.80
N LEU A 596 -20.46 -26.83 -5.76
CA LEU A 596 -20.01 -27.38 -4.48
C LEU A 596 -20.38 -28.86 -4.46
N CYS A 597 -19.43 -29.74 -4.17
CA CYS A 597 -19.79 -31.14 -3.94
C CYS A 597 -20.46 -31.24 -2.56
N GLU A 598 -21.62 -31.90 -2.53
CA GLU A 598 -22.40 -32.15 -1.31
C GLU A 598 -21.98 -33.45 -0.63
N THR A 599 -21.15 -34.28 -1.28
CA THR A 599 -20.60 -35.47 -0.64
C THR A 599 -19.57 -35.12 0.43
N ASN A 600 -19.65 -35.80 1.56
CA ASN A 600 -18.63 -35.73 2.61
C ASN A 600 -17.35 -36.42 2.13
N HIS A 601 -16.36 -35.64 1.73
CA HIS A 601 -15.03 -36.16 1.42
C HIS A 601 -14.25 -36.37 2.72
N LYS A 602 -13.57 -37.52 2.84
CA LYS A 602 -12.67 -37.83 3.96
C LYS A 602 -11.31 -37.13 3.85
N ASP A 603 -11.23 -36.01 3.13
CA ASP A 603 -10.01 -35.23 2.96
C ASP A 603 -9.95 -34.09 3.98
N CYS A 604 -8.77 -33.83 4.54
CA CYS A 604 -8.54 -32.73 5.48
C CYS A 604 -8.73 -31.33 4.86
N LEU A 605 -8.50 -31.22 3.55
CA LEU A 605 -8.48 -29.98 2.79
C LEU A 605 -9.53 -30.02 1.69
N SER A 606 -9.98 -28.86 1.24
CA SER A 606 -10.85 -28.78 0.08
C SER A 606 -10.03 -28.86 -1.22
N ARG A 607 -10.57 -29.53 -2.24
CA ARG A 607 -9.96 -29.65 -3.57
C ARG A 607 -10.83 -28.96 -4.60
N LEU A 608 -10.19 -28.31 -5.57
CA LEU A 608 -10.82 -27.65 -6.70
C LEU A 608 -10.34 -28.33 -7.98
N ASP A 609 -11.16 -29.23 -8.50
CA ASP A 609 -10.87 -30.01 -9.70
C ASP A 609 -12.18 -30.51 -10.35
N GLY A 610 -12.04 -31.25 -11.46
CA GLY A 610 -13.16 -31.88 -12.16
C GLY A 610 -13.39 -33.34 -11.77
N THR A 611 -12.94 -33.78 -10.58
CA THR A 611 -13.10 -35.18 -10.19
C THR A 611 -14.58 -35.51 -9.95
N ALA A 612 -15.06 -36.63 -10.50
CA ALA A 612 -16.43 -37.05 -10.28
C ALA A 612 -16.65 -37.47 -8.81
N CYS A 613 -17.74 -37.00 -8.19
CA CYS A 613 -18.22 -37.43 -6.88
C CYS A 613 -19.68 -37.92 -7.01
N MET A 614 -20.27 -38.52 -5.96
CA MET A 614 -21.66 -39.03 -6.07
C MET A 614 -22.67 -37.93 -6.44
N THR A 615 -22.38 -36.68 -6.11
CA THR A 615 -23.25 -35.51 -6.38
C THR A 615 -22.74 -34.62 -7.52
N PHE A 616 -21.63 -34.97 -8.17
CA PHE A 616 -21.07 -34.19 -9.27
C PHE A 616 -20.51 -35.11 -10.35
N GLN A 617 -21.10 -35.04 -11.53
CA GLN A 617 -20.51 -35.62 -12.72
C GLN A 617 -20.06 -34.48 -13.65
N PRO A 618 -18.78 -34.44 -14.04
CA PRO A 618 -18.29 -33.42 -14.96
C PRO A 618 -18.97 -33.60 -16.31
N THR A 619 -19.65 -32.55 -16.78
CA THR A 619 -20.34 -32.53 -18.09
C THR A 619 -19.39 -32.19 -19.24
N GLY A 620 -18.18 -31.74 -18.94
CA GLY A 620 -17.12 -31.48 -19.91
C GLY A 620 -15.75 -31.26 -19.25
N PRO A 621 -14.68 -31.09 -20.05
CA PRO A 621 -13.31 -30.93 -19.55
C PRO A 621 -13.08 -29.61 -18.79
N ALA A 622 -13.98 -28.65 -18.92
CA ALA A 622 -13.96 -27.38 -18.18
C ALA A 622 -14.78 -27.40 -16.89
N SER A 623 -15.54 -28.47 -16.62
CA SER A 623 -16.37 -28.58 -15.42
C SER A 623 -15.50 -28.64 -14.17
N GLN A 624 -15.78 -27.77 -13.20
CA GLN A 624 -15.02 -27.65 -11.95
C GLN A 624 -15.97 -27.79 -10.75
N CYS A 625 -15.47 -28.41 -9.69
CA CYS A 625 -16.19 -28.60 -8.45
C CYS A 625 -15.26 -28.34 -7.26
N VAL A 626 -15.80 -27.74 -6.20
CA VAL A 626 -15.13 -27.66 -4.90
C VAL A 626 -15.58 -28.84 -4.05
N HIS A 627 -14.69 -29.81 -3.93
CA HIS A 627 -14.82 -30.95 -3.03
C HIS A 627 -14.43 -30.48 -1.62
N ARG A 628 -15.43 -30.29 -0.76
CA ARG A 628 -15.19 -29.79 0.59
C ARG A 628 -14.54 -30.86 1.45
N GLY A 629 -13.41 -30.50 2.07
CA GLY A 629 -12.80 -31.32 3.10
C GLY A 629 -13.63 -31.35 4.38
N VAL A 630 -13.22 -32.20 5.32
CA VAL A 630 -13.82 -32.36 6.66
C VAL A 630 -13.97 -31.00 7.35
N ASN A 631 -15.04 -30.86 8.15
CA ASN A 631 -15.42 -29.61 8.81
C ASN A 631 -15.64 -28.43 7.85
N ALA A 632 -16.01 -28.71 6.59
CA ALA A 632 -16.19 -27.73 5.52
C ALA A 632 -14.97 -26.79 5.38
N SER A 633 -13.78 -27.39 5.28
CA SER A 633 -12.51 -26.66 5.29
C SER A 633 -12.50 -25.47 4.31
N PRO A 634 -12.23 -24.24 4.79
CA PRO A 634 -12.21 -23.05 3.93
C PRO A 634 -10.94 -22.96 3.07
N TRP A 635 -9.98 -23.87 3.27
CA TRP A 635 -8.70 -23.91 2.58
C TRP A 635 -8.78 -24.84 1.37
N ILE A 636 -8.53 -24.27 0.20
CA ILE A 636 -8.39 -24.98 -1.06
C ILE A 636 -6.90 -25.25 -1.28
N LEU A 637 -6.58 -26.49 -1.63
CA LEU A 637 -5.24 -26.90 -2.07
C LEU A 637 -4.91 -26.26 -3.42
#